data_AF-A0A7W7YR48-F1
#
_entry.id   AF-A0A7W7YR48-F1
#
_cell.length_a   1.000
_cell.length_b   1.000
_cell.length_c   1.000
_cell.angle_alpha   90.00
_cell.angle_beta   90.00
_cell.angle_gamma   90.00
#
_symmetry.space_group_name_H-M   'P 1'
#
loop_
_entity.id
_entity.type
_entity.pdbx_description
1 polymer ?
#
loop_
_entity_poly.entity_id
_entity_poly.type
_entity_poly.pdbx_seq_one_letter_code
_entity_poly.pdbx_strand_id
1 'polypeptide(L)'
;MSEIEDLVAHFERERQRICASNSTFTETEARVEFIDPLFEMLGWDMRNQRGLPNSLKDVVREESQVNESSWKRPDYTFRIGSARKFFLEAKKPAVDIRTHRDSAFQTRSYGWTAGMAISILTNFRTIRIYDTTTEPNSVDDVNVGLLMEVDFQDIPAKFHELLGIFGREAVASGSIESRFGVAGEGQIPINVVFLEKFNGWRLRIAGDLHRRYPALSIDELSDIAQKVINRLIIIRMCEDRGIEGRERLRNIALRKDIVELRRLFQQLDDRYNTGLFDCGNDPLQTVYAIDAQVFLDIVEELYFPQAPYSFSVLDADFLGQVYELFLVKRLVIHDGTDVVTLQDKPQYEGREVVTTPQVIVDELVRRTVSGRLNALREQGTLNWESLTQLRVLDIAVGSGRFLLRCLDELVDAAIEHFQHTGDASKISRRAENDYRLVFEAKRQLLESCLFGIDIDYNAVEVARFSLVVKLLEDEQQDTLPTGRKILPNLDSNVVWGNTVLETGELPSTPQLIQTSRPLDWSRSGIPLEFDLVVGNPPYMKTEEMKTKHREEFDFYKARYKTPFKQFDKYFVFLEKGIERLKESGCVGMVVSNKWLNIEAGAKLRELLAERRLVSEIVDFGNELVFAGKSTYVCLLVLNKQPRESFRYRHVHSFGEWMVEPSAKGITLGLDALERYGKRPWVLPADDDEAKVLGTLWHDGLVLSDVADVINGFQTSAEDVFAIKNWSLHGTRVRFEKAGRIWEVEEQITRPYLMDSGGVSSFASVVGDGRVIFPYELGGRGEAVLIPPARMASDFPLAWEYLNAHSVRLSRRDVSPPPAPGEFYRFGRHQALNTAFADGKIIYSVNQLGDKYGWDSAGVGFASGGTAGEVAITNPRMGYSLEFLLALLNHRTSEFFLRKRGSPFRGGYYSRGSAVVSDLPVPRLDFENAATVSLHNEVVRLTRELISLRDRSGSAVGRAREEAGREEARLRRELKQQFDQLWNFDGADGRISLPGE
;
A
#
# COMPACT_ATOMS: atom_id res chain seq x y z
N MET A 1 20.43 34.68 18.25
CA MET A 1 20.00 35.74 19.18
C MET A 1 20.43 37.10 18.63
N SER A 2 21.74 37.43 18.59
CA SER A 2 22.22 38.74 18.06
C SER A 2 21.67 39.11 16.67
N GLU A 3 21.69 38.18 15.70
CA GLU A 3 21.25 38.48 14.33
C GLU A 3 19.73 38.77 14.20
N ILE A 4 18.90 38.15 15.05
CA ILE A 4 17.45 38.37 15.07
C ILE A 4 17.13 39.73 15.70
N GLU A 5 17.83 40.06 16.79
CA GLU A 5 17.73 41.37 17.42
C GLU A 5 18.14 42.48 16.44
N ASP A 6 19.19 42.25 15.65
CA ASP A 6 19.65 43.17 14.60
C ASP A 6 18.60 43.34 13.49
N LEU A 7 17.97 42.25 13.04
CA LEU A 7 16.91 42.27 12.01
C LEU A 7 15.68 43.06 12.48
N VAL A 8 15.23 42.82 13.71
CA VAL A 8 14.10 43.52 14.33
C VAL A 8 14.43 44.99 14.57
N ALA A 9 15.64 45.29 15.04
CA ALA A 9 16.10 46.67 15.19
C ALA A 9 16.20 47.39 13.84
N HIS A 10 16.58 46.69 12.76
CA HIS A 10 16.57 47.25 11.40
C HIS A 10 15.17 47.63 10.95
N PHE A 11 14.19 46.73 11.14
CA PHE A 11 12.81 47.03 10.79
C PHE A 11 12.25 48.19 11.60
N GLU A 12 12.50 48.27 12.92
CA GLU A 12 12.02 49.38 13.75
C GLU A 12 12.57 50.73 13.27
N ARG A 13 13.84 50.80 12.84
CA ARG A 13 14.43 52.04 12.28
C ARG A 13 13.73 52.51 11.02
N GLU A 14 13.34 51.59 10.14
CA GLU A 14 12.70 51.91 8.86
C GLU A 14 11.16 51.98 8.94
N ARG A 15 10.56 51.51 10.04
CA ARG A 15 9.12 51.27 10.21
C ARG A 15 8.24 52.43 9.79
N GLN A 16 8.59 53.66 10.19
CA GLN A 16 7.80 54.85 9.85
C GLN A 16 7.75 55.10 8.34
N ARG A 17 8.83 54.82 7.62
CA ARG A 17 8.94 55.00 6.17
C ARG A 17 8.24 53.89 5.38
N ILE A 18 8.43 52.63 5.80
CA ILE A 18 7.94 51.47 5.03
C ILE A 18 6.49 51.09 5.34
N CYS A 19 5.95 51.44 6.52
CA CYS A 19 4.56 51.19 6.88
C CYS A 19 3.61 52.36 6.55
N ALA A 20 4.11 53.46 5.99
CA ALA A 20 3.28 54.59 5.60
C ALA A 20 2.35 54.21 4.42
N SER A 21 1.12 54.74 4.41
CA SER A 21 0.13 54.43 3.36
C SER A 21 0.57 54.88 1.95
N ASN A 22 1.45 55.86 1.87
CA ASN A 22 2.07 56.36 0.63
C ASN A 22 3.48 55.77 0.37
N SER A 23 3.89 54.74 1.12
CA SER A 23 5.20 54.13 0.94
C SER A 23 5.34 53.51 -0.45
N THR A 24 6.49 53.75 -1.09
CA THR A 24 6.89 53.08 -2.33
C THR A 24 7.54 51.72 -2.07
N PHE A 25 7.73 51.34 -0.81
CA PHE A 25 8.34 50.07 -0.44
C PHE A 25 7.45 48.90 -0.88
N THR A 26 8.04 48.03 -1.67
CA THR A 26 7.38 46.95 -2.39
C THR A 26 7.31 45.67 -1.55
N GLU A 27 6.46 44.75 -1.97
CA GLU A 27 6.40 43.41 -1.38
C GLU A 27 7.70 42.63 -1.61
N THR A 28 8.33 42.78 -2.78
CA THR A 28 9.62 42.17 -3.11
C THR A 28 10.74 42.67 -2.21
N GLU A 29 10.81 43.97 -1.91
CA GLU A 29 11.78 44.52 -0.96
C GLU A 29 11.54 43.98 0.46
N ALA A 30 10.28 43.87 0.89
CA ALA A 30 9.95 43.28 2.20
C ALA A 30 10.38 41.81 2.32
N ARG A 31 10.21 41.06 1.23
CA ARG A 31 10.66 39.67 1.10
C ARG A 31 12.17 39.56 1.28
N VAL A 32 12.94 40.35 0.54
CA VAL A 32 14.42 40.29 0.53
C VAL A 32 15.03 40.84 1.82
N GLU A 33 14.54 41.97 2.33
CA GLU A 33 15.17 42.66 3.46
C GLU A 33 14.79 42.06 4.83
N PHE A 34 13.61 41.43 4.94
CA PHE A 34 13.08 41.03 6.26
C PHE A 34 12.57 39.59 6.33
N ILE A 35 11.77 39.13 5.36
CA ILE A 35 11.16 37.80 5.44
C ILE A 35 12.18 36.69 5.16
N ASP A 36 12.98 36.79 4.09
CA ASP A 36 13.99 35.77 3.79
C ASP A 36 15.01 35.62 4.92
N PRO A 37 15.60 36.70 5.46
CA PRO A 37 16.56 36.57 6.56
C PRO A 37 15.96 35.88 7.79
N LEU A 38 14.68 36.16 8.11
CA LEU A 38 14.00 35.49 9.23
C LEU A 38 13.90 33.97 9.01
N PHE A 39 13.51 33.53 7.82
CA PHE A 39 13.39 32.10 7.52
C PHE A 39 14.75 31.41 7.29
N GLU A 40 15.76 32.12 6.78
CA GLU A 40 17.16 31.67 6.78
C GLU A 40 17.64 31.38 8.22
N MET A 41 17.33 32.26 9.18
CA MET A 41 17.63 32.04 10.61
C MET A 41 16.84 30.87 11.22
N LEU A 42 15.66 30.54 10.69
CA LEU A 42 14.91 29.32 11.03
C LEU A 42 15.47 28.05 10.37
N GLY A 43 16.56 28.16 9.60
CA GLY A 43 17.30 27.04 9.00
C GLY A 43 16.84 26.64 7.59
N TRP A 44 16.00 27.45 6.95
CA TRP A 44 15.52 27.20 5.59
C TRP A 44 16.48 27.72 4.52
N ASP A 45 16.70 26.93 3.47
CA ASP A 45 17.52 27.35 2.33
C ASP A 45 16.69 28.17 1.32
N MET A 46 16.57 29.48 1.58
CA MET A 46 15.75 30.41 0.78
C MET A 46 16.32 30.68 -0.62
N ARG A 47 17.59 30.34 -0.87
CA ARG A 47 18.31 30.64 -2.13
C ARG A 47 18.87 29.40 -2.82
N ASN A 48 18.48 28.21 -2.36
CA ASN A 48 19.02 26.93 -2.83
C ASN A 48 20.57 26.88 -2.85
N GLN A 49 21.21 27.39 -1.79
CA GLN A 49 22.67 27.36 -1.63
C GLN A 49 23.23 25.94 -1.57
N ARG A 50 22.42 24.97 -1.13
CA ARG A 50 22.76 23.55 -1.15
C ARG A 50 22.76 22.93 -2.55
N GLY A 51 22.29 23.66 -3.58
CA GLY A 51 22.26 23.18 -4.96
C GLY A 51 21.31 22.00 -5.18
N LEU A 52 20.21 21.93 -4.43
CA LEU A 52 19.25 20.83 -4.55
C LEU A 52 18.52 20.88 -5.90
N PRO A 53 18.14 19.72 -6.47
CA PRO A 53 17.26 19.64 -7.63
C PRO A 53 15.93 20.35 -7.39
N ASN A 54 15.26 20.80 -8.45
CA ASN A 54 14.02 21.58 -8.34
C ASN A 54 12.92 20.84 -7.57
N SER A 55 12.81 19.53 -7.79
CA SER A 55 11.82 18.70 -7.10
C SER A 55 12.09 18.53 -5.60
N LEU A 56 13.28 18.89 -5.09
CA LEU A 56 13.73 18.68 -3.72
C LEU A 56 14.12 19.96 -2.96
N LYS A 57 13.98 21.15 -3.56
CA LYS A 57 14.32 22.41 -2.87
C LYS A 57 13.44 22.63 -1.65
N ASP A 58 14.08 23.03 -0.56
CA ASP A 58 13.45 23.39 0.71
C ASP A 58 12.38 24.49 0.53
N VAL A 59 12.63 25.48 -0.35
CA VAL A 59 11.70 26.60 -0.60
C VAL A 59 11.55 26.88 -2.09
N VAL A 60 10.29 26.96 -2.56
CA VAL A 60 9.94 27.46 -3.91
C VAL A 60 9.43 28.89 -3.78
N ARG A 61 9.94 29.80 -4.61
CA ARG A 61 9.59 31.23 -4.60
C ARG A 61 8.91 31.60 -5.91
N GLU A 62 7.80 32.32 -5.83
CA GLU A 62 7.15 32.91 -7.00
C GLU A 62 7.68 34.33 -7.26
N GLU A 63 7.84 34.70 -8.54
CA GLU A 63 8.29 36.04 -8.95
C GLU A 63 7.11 37.02 -9.10
N SER A 64 7.23 38.19 -8.47
CA SER A 64 6.23 39.24 -8.56
C SER A 64 6.38 40.03 -9.87
N GLN A 65 5.57 39.75 -10.90
CA GLN A 65 5.44 40.65 -12.05
C GLN A 65 4.58 41.88 -11.73
N VAL A 66 4.96 43.02 -12.31
CA VAL A 66 4.62 44.42 -11.95
C VAL A 66 3.16 44.82 -12.20
N ASN A 67 2.37 44.04 -12.95
CA ASN A 67 0.96 44.34 -13.19
C ASN A 67 0.14 43.05 -13.09
N GLU A 68 -0.45 42.72 -11.93
CA GLU A 68 -1.65 41.87 -11.86
C GLU A 68 -2.19 41.64 -10.44
N SER A 69 -3.51 41.47 -10.33
CA SER A 69 -4.32 41.47 -9.09
C SER A 69 -4.58 40.08 -8.46
N SER A 70 -4.69 40.09 -7.12
CA SER A 70 -5.39 39.24 -6.12
C SER A 70 -5.45 37.70 -6.15
N TRP A 71 -5.17 36.97 -7.24
CA TRP A 71 -5.29 35.49 -7.24
C TRP A 71 -4.10 34.82 -7.92
N LYS A 72 -2.90 35.00 -7.35
CA LYS A 72 -1.65 34.40 -7.83
C LYS A 72 -1.38 33.03 -7.18
N ARG A 73 -0.20 32.47 -7.40
CA ARG A 73 0.35 31.41 -6.54
C ARG A 73 0.87 32.01 -5.22
N PRO A 74 0.98 31.22 -4.14
CA PRO A 74 1.58 31.69 -2.89
C PRO A 74 3.03 32.14 -3.10
N ASP A 75 3.44 33.21 -2.40
CA ASP A 75 4.80 33.76 -2.55
C ASP A 75 5.91 32.75 -2.22
N TYR A 76 5.68 31.88 -1.25
CA TYR A 76 6.59 30.83 -0.84
C TYR A 76 5.88 29.51 -0.56
N THR A 77 6.49 28.42 -1.02
CA THR A 77 6.14 27.06 -0.64
C THR A 77 7.29 26.40 0.10
N PHE A 78 7.07 26.02 1.35
CA PHE A 78 8.05 25.33 2.18
C PHE A 78 7.85 23.82 2.10
N ARG A 79 8.95 23.07 1.86
CA ARG A 79 8.93 21.63 1.59
C ARG A 79 10.03 20.89 2.35
N ILE A 80 9.77 19.63 2.70
CA ILE A 80 10.79 18.68 3.11
C ILE A 80 10.81 17.54 2.08
N GLY A 81 11.89 17.47 1.31
CA GLY A 81 11.91 16.65 0.09
C GLY A 81 10.89 17.16 -0.91
N SER A 82 10.02 16.27 -1.41
CA SER A 82 8.91 16.60 -2.32
C SER A 82 7.66 17.10 -1.58
N ALA A 83 7.54 16.87 -0.26
CA ALA A 83 6.31 17.11 0.49
C ALA A 83 6.17 18.57 0.92
N ARG A 84 5.04 19.20 0.55
CA ARG A 84 4.66 20.55 1.01
C ARG A 84 4.30 20.51 2.49
N LYS A 85 4.76 21.52 3.24
CA LYS A 85 4.54 21.64 4.69
C LYS A 85 3.65 22.83 5.06
N PHE A 86 3.93 24.00 4.49
CA PHE A 86 3.08 25.18 4.62
C PHE A 86 3.40 26.19 3.51
N PHE A 87 2.44 27.08 3.25
CA PHE A 87 2.66 28.26 2.40
C PHE A 87 2.93 29.49 3.25
N LEU A 88 3.65 30.45 2.66
CA LEU A 88 3.74 31.80 3.18
C LEU A 88 3.33 32.78 2.09
N GLU A 89 2.35 33.61 2.42
CA GLU A 89 1.92 34.75 1.63
C GLU A 89 2.53 36.02 2.23
N ALA A 90 3.23 36.79 1.40
CA ALA A 90 3.82 38.06 1.79
C ALA A 90 2.89 39.21 1.41
N LYS A 91 2.95 40.30 2.20
CA LYS A 91 2.37 41.60 1.84
C LYS A 91 3.37 42.70 2.14
N LYS A 92 3.23 43.83 1.45
CA LYS A 92 4.00 45.03 1.79
C LYS A 92 3.70 45.49 3.24
N PRO A 93 4.68 46.03 3.99
CA PRO A 93 4.52 46.46 5.39
C PRO A 93 3.40 47.48 5.63
N ALA A 94 3.06 48.29 4.62
CA ALA A 94 1.97 49.26 4.66
C ALA A 94 0.56 48.65 4.68
N VAL A 95 0.39 47.36 4.31
CA VAL A 95 -0.91 46.67 4.36
C VAL A 95 -1.16 46.15 5.77
N ASP A 96 -2.28 46.55 6.38
CA ASP A 96 -2.70 46.01 7.67
C ASP A 96 -3.42 44.66 7.50
N ILE A 97 -2.65 43.58 7.63
CA ILE A 97 -3.15 42.21 7.51
C ILE A 97 -4.14 41.82 8.61
N ARG A 98 -4.32 42.63 9.67
CA ARG A 98 -5.35 42.40 10.70
C ARG A 98 -6.76 42.84 10.26
N THR A 99 -6.88 43.53 9.13
CA THR A 99 -8.17 43.99 8.60
C THR A 99 -8.39 43.59 7.13
N HIS A 100 -7.37 43.01 6.48
CA HIS A 100 -7.40 42.66 5.07
C HIS A 100 -7.99 41.26 4.80
N ARG A 101 -9.34 41.18 4.78
CA ARG A 101 -10.12 39.94 4.59
C ARG A 101 -9.67 39.11 3.38
N ASP A 102 -9.44 39.75 2.24
CA ASP A 102 -9.08 39.03 1.01
C ASP A 102 -7.75 38.29 1.15
N SER A 103 -6.77 38.85 1.86
CA SER A 103 -5.47 38.19 2.08
C SER A 103 -5.59 37.00 3.02
N ALA A 104 -6.42 37.12 4.07
CA ALA A 104 -6.67 36.03 5.01
C ALA A 104 -7.40 34.88 4.32
N PHE A 105 -8.46 35.19 3.56
CA PHE A 105 -9.20 34.21 2.78
C PHE A 105 -8.31 33.52 1.73
N GLN A 106 -7.52 34.30 0.98
CA GLN A 106 -6.56 33.79 -0.01
C GLN A 106 -5.52 32.85 0.64
N THR A 107 -4.88 33.26 1.73
CA THR A 107 -3.88 32.44 2.45
C THR A 107 -4.47 31.12 2.94
N ARG A 108 -5.69 31.17 3.52
CA ARG A 108 -6.41 29.96 3.95
C ARG A 108 -6.80 29.06 2.79
N SER A 109 -7.26 29.66 1.68
CA SER A 109 -7.63 28.93 0.46
C SER A 109 -6.44 28.17 -0.12
N TYR A 110 -5.23 28.75 -0.11
CA TYR A 110 -4.03 28.04 -0.52
C TYR A 110 -3.76 26.81 0.35
N GLY A 111 -3.68 27.00 1.67
CA GLY A 111 -3.40 25.89 2.59
C GLY A 111 -4.45 24.78 2.53
N TRP A 112 -5.73 25.15 2.44
CA TRP A 112 -6.84 24.19 2.37
C TRP A 112 -6.83 23.42 1.05
N THR A 113 -6.60 24.12 -0.07
CA THR A 113 -6.48 23.49 -1.40
C THR A 113 -5.34 22.48 -1.45
N ALA A 114 -4.20 22.79 -0.81
CA ALA A 114 -3.05 21.89 -0.74
C ALA A 114 -3.14 20.83 0.36
N GLY A 115 -4.23 20.78 1.14
CA GLY A 115 -4.42 19.81 2.22
C GLY A 115 -3.42 19.96 3.37
N MET A 116 -2.93 21.17 3.62
CA MET A 116 -1.95 21.43 4.67
C MET A 116 -2.64 21.78 6.01
N ALA A 117 -1.94 21.55 7.11
CA ALA A 117 -2.44 21.90 8.44
C ALA A 117 -2.54 23.43 8.62
N ILE A 118 -1.59 24.17 8.04
CA ILE A 118 -1.48 25.61 8.24
C ILE A 118 -1.04 26.38 6.98
N SER A 119 -1.22 27.70 7.01
CA SER A 119 -0.53 28.66 6.14
C SER A 119 -0.23 29.96 6.87
N ILE A 120 0.81 30.67 6.43
CA ILE A 120 1.34 31.88 7.08
C ILE A 120 1.04 33.10 6.21
N LEU A 121 0.51 34.16 6.81
CA LEU A 121 0.37 35.48 6.21
C LEU A 121 1.27 36.46 6.96
N THR A 122 2.18 37.13 6.27
CA THR A 122 3.05 38.11 6.93
C THR A 122 3.42 39.30 6.06
N ASN A 123 3.64 40.43 6.72
CA ASN A 123 4.27 41.63 6.16
C ASN A 123 5.51 42.02 6.98
N PHE A 124 6.13 41.02 7.64
CA PHE A 124 7.13 41.10 8.70
C PHE A 124 6.69 41.83 9.98
N ARG A 125 5.97 42.96 9.87
CA ARG A 125 5.39 43.67 11.02
C ARG A 125 4.57 42.73 11.91
N THR A 126 3.79 41.87 11.27
CA THR A 126 2.97 40.86 11.96
C THR A 126 3.06 39.55 11.17
N ILE A 127 3.18 38.43 11.88
CA ILE A 127 3.11 37.07 11.37
C ILE A 127 1.80 36.47 11.89
N ARG A 128 0.90 36.06 10.99
CA ARG A 128 -0.36 35.41 11.31
C ARG A 128 -0.35 34.00 10.75
N ILE A 129 -0.59 33.01 11.60
CA ILE A 129 -0.65 31.59 11.23
C ILE A 129 -2.10 31.14 11.29
N TYR A 130 -2.58 30.59 10.18
CA TYR A 130 -3.96 30.12 10.04
C TYR A 130 -4.04 28.61 9.99
N ASP A 131 -5.08 28.06 10.61
CA ASP A 131 -5.60 26.73 10.39
C ASP A 131 -6.22 26.65 8.98
N THR A 132 -5.76 25.67 8.22
CA THR A 132 -6.22 25.43 6.86
C THR A 132 -6.84 24.05 6.68
N THR A 133 -7.19 23.39 7.77
CA THR A 133 -7.91 22.11 7.77
C THR A 133 -9.43 22.26 7.59
N THR A 134 -9.93 23.49 7.70
CA THR A 134 -11.35 23.85 7.53
C THR A 134 -11.56 24.62 6.23
N GLU A 135 -12.67 24.33 5.55
CA GLU A 135 -13.04 25.00 4.30
C GLU A 135 -13.21 26.51 4.53
N PRO A 136 -12.49 27.37 3.78
CA PRO A 136 -12.61 28.81 3.93
C PRO A 136 -13.89 29.32 3.25
N ASN A 137 -14.55 30.29 3.88
CA ASN A 137 -15.71 30.96 3.30
C ASN A 137 -15.40 32.42 2.96
N SER A 138 -15.85 32.88 1.80
CA SER A 138 -15.62 34.26 1.33
C SER A 138 -16.17 35.35 2.27
N VAL A 139 -17.11 35.01 3.17
CA VAL A 139 -17.66 35.95 4.15
C VAL A 139 -16.98 35.88 5.52
N ASP A 140 -15.95 35.04 5.67
CA ASP A 140 -15.23 34.86 6.92
C ASP A 140 -14.57 36.16 7.40
N ASP A 141 -14.54 36.34 8.72
CA ASP A 141 -13.73 37.38 9.35
C ASP A 141 -12.23 37.04 9.28
N VAL A 142 -11.37 38.06 9.32
CA VAL A 142 -9.90 37.94 9.31
C VAL A 142 -9.33 37.04 10.41
N ASN A 143 -10.07 36.79 11.50
CA ASN A 143 -9.64 35.96 12.63
C ASN A 143 -10.15 34.52 12.54
N VAL A 144 -10.99 34.16 11.57
CA VAL A 144 -11.44 32.78 11.38
C VAL A 144 -10.24 31.90 11.06
N GLY A 145 -10.07 30.84 11.84
CA GLY A 145 -8.94 29.92 11.73
C GLY A 145 -7.60 30.49 12.21
N LEU A 146 -7.54 31.69 12.83
CA LEU A 146 -6.26 32.21 13.34
C LEU A 146 -5.77 31.39 14.54
N LEU A 147 -4.61 30.76 14.40
CA LEU A 147 -3.99 29.92 15.44
C LEU A 147 -2.98 30.69 16.29
N MET A 148 -2.21 31.57 15.67
CA MET A 148 -1.13 32.31 16.31
C MET A 148 -0.90 33.64 15.59
N GLU A 149 -0.59 34.67 16.37
CA GLU A 149 -0.14 35.98 15.89
C GLU A 149 1.13 36.40 16.64
N VAL A 150 2.12 36.91 15.91
CA VAL A 150 3.38 37.43 16.46
C VAL A 150 3.70 38.76 15.81
N ASP A 151 3.85 39.82 16.62
CA ASP A 151 4.36 41.10 16.15
C ASP A 151 5.89 41.08 16.12
N PHE A 152 6.48 41.88 15.22
CA PHE A 152 7.93 41.91 15.01
C PHE A 152 8.74 42.20 16.29
N GLN A 153 8.19 42.96 17.24
CA GLN A 153 8.83 43.27 18.52
C GLN A 153 8.96 42.05 19.43
N ASP A 154 8.06 41.07 19.29
CA ASP A 154 8.04 39.86 20.08
C ASP A 154 8.86 38.73 19.44
N ILE A 155 9.30 38.88 18.18
CA ILE A 155 10.08 37.85 17.47
C ILE A 155 11.32 37.43 18.27
N PRO A 156 12.15 38.32 18.85
CA PRO A 156 13.34 37.89 19.60
C PRO A 156 12.98 37.03 20.82
N ALA A 157 11.92 37.41 21.56
CA ALA A 157 11.47 36.69 22.74
C ALA A 157 10.82 35.34 22.39
N LYS A 158 10.13 35.25 21.25
CA LYS A 158 9.44 34.04 20.77
C LYS A 158 10.27 33.21 19.80
N PHE A 159 11.51 33.59 19.49
CA PHE A 159 12.27 32.94 18.42
C PHE A 159 12.48 31.45 18.67
N HIS A 160 12.77 31.03 19.90
CA HIS A 160 12.92 29.61 20.22
C HIS A 160 11.62 28.81 20.03
N GLU A 161 10.46 29.42 20.29
CA GLU A 161 9.15 28.81 20.00
C GLU A 161 8.95 28.71 18.48
N LEU A 162 9.22 29.79 17.73
CA LEU A 162 9.13 29.78 16.27
C LEU A 162 10.09 28.76 15.64
N LEU A 163 11.31 28.63 16.16
CA LEU A 163 12.29 27.64 15.70
C LEU A 163 11.82 26.21 15.99
N GLY A 164 11.25 25.96 17.17
CA GLY A 164 10.70 24.66 17.55
C GLY A 164 9.45 24.23 16.76
N ILE A 165 8.76 25.18 16.13
CA ILE A 165 7.54 24.92 15.35
C ILE A 165 7.82 24.97 13.85
N PHE A 166 8.43 26.06 13.36
CA PHE A 166 8.62 26.37 11.94
C PHE A 166 10.07 26.20 11.47
N GLY A 167 11.00 25.88 12.35
CA GLY A 167 12.38 25.61 11.97
C GLY A 167 12.50 24.40 11.06
N ARG A 168 13.38 24.45 10.06
CA ARG A 168 13.49 23.41 9.02
C ARG A 168 13.68 22.01 9.61
N GLU A 169 14.52 21.86 10.63
CA GLU A 169 14.75 20.58 11.31
C GLU A 169 13.53 20.10 12.12
N ALA A 170 12.88 21.01 12.84
CA ALA A 170 11.68 20.69 13.61
C ALA A 170 10.52 20.26 12.70
N VAL A 171 10.35 20.94 11.56
CA VAL A 171 9.35 20.60 10.54
C VAL A 171 9.67 19.26 9.88
N ALA A 172 10.95 18.97 9.63
CA ALA A 172 11.38 17.65 9.15
C ALA A 172 11.06 16.54 10.16
N SER A 173 11.13 16.83 11.46
CA SER A 173 10.74 15.91 12.54
C SER A 173 9.24 15.91 12.87
N GLY A 174 8.39 16.58 12.08
CA GLY A 174 6.93 16.55 12.23
C GLY A 174 6.34 17.54 13.25
N SER A 175 7.00 18.66 13.53
CA SER A 175 6.52 19.67 14.49
C SER A 175 5.15 20.25 14.13
N ILE A 176 4.88 20.50 12.84
CA ILE A 176 3.61 21.08 12.36
C ILE A 176 2.46 20.11 12.64
N GLU A 177 2.65 18.85 12.27
CA GLU A 177 1.68 17.79 12.46
C GLU A 177 1.44 17.52 13.95
N SER A 178 2.50 17.50 14.77
CA SER A 178 2.37 17.34 16.21
C SER A 178 1.67 18.51 16.90
N ARG A 179 1.86 19.75 16.42
CA ARG A 179 1.36 20.96 17.08
C ARG A 179 -0.03 21.37 16.61
N PHE A 180 -0.31 21.18 15.32
CA PHE A 180 -1.50 21.68 14.62
C PHE A 180 -2.25 20.58 13.86
N GLY A 181 -1.63 19.42 13.62
CA GLY A 181 -2.19 18.31 12.84
C GLY A 181 -3.26 17.49 13.55
N VAL A 182 -4.02 18.09 14.47
CA VAL A 182 -5.23 17.46 15.00
C VAL A 182 -6.28 17.52 13.90
N ALA A 183 -6.32 16.50 13.04
CA ALA A 183 -7.51 16.16 12.30
C ALA A 183 -8.60 15.85 13.35
N GLY A 184 -9.39 16.85 13.70
CA GLY A 184 -10.52 16.66 14.60
C GLY A 184 -11.50 15.64 14.01
N GLU A 185 -12.23 14.93 14.87
CA GLU A 185 -13.40 14.17 14.44
C GLU A 185 -14.34 15.11 13.65
N GLY A 186 -14.45 14.89 12.33
CA GLY A 186 -15.36 15.65 11.45
C GLY A 186 -14.71 16.45 10.30
N GLN A 187 -13.38 16.46 10.14
CA GLN A 187 -12.74 17.10 8.98
C GLN A 187 -12.69 16.19 7.75
N ILE A 188 -13.23 16.67 6.62
CA ILE A 188 -13.26 15.93 5.35
C ILE A 188 -12.04 16.35 4.50
N PRO A 189 -11.20 15.42 4.03
CA PRO A 189 -10.09 15.73 3.14
C PRO A 189 -10.51 16.51 1.89
N ILE A 190 -9.71 17.50 1.49
CA ILE A 190 -9.98 18.37 0.33
C ILE A 190 -10.23 17.59 -0.96
N ASN A 191 -9.49 16.51 -1.21
CA ASN A 191 -9.69 15.66 -2.38
C ASN A 191 -11.09 15.02 -2.40
N VAL A 192 -11.66 14.71 -1.24
CA VAL A 192 -13.04 14.21 -1.10
C VAL A 192 -14.05 15.33 -1.37
N VAL A 193 -13.85 16.52 -0.80
CA VAL A 193 -14.73 17.69 -1.04
C VAL A 193 -14.73 18.08 -2.53
N PHE A 194 -13.55 18.14 -3.14
CA PHE A 194 -13.41 18.44 -4.57
C PHE A 194 -14.05 17.34 -5.43
N LEU A 195 -13.87 16.07 -5.06
CA LEU A 195 -14.50 14.94 -5.73
C LEU A 195 -16.04 14.99 -5.66
N GLU A 196 -16.62 15.46 -4.56
CA GLU A 196 -18.07 15.64 -4.44
C GLU A 196 -18.59 16.70 -5.43
N LYS A 197 -17.90 17.85 -5.54
CA LYS A 197 -18.21 18.87 -6.55
C LYS A 197 -18.08 18.31 -7.96
N PHE A 198 -16.97 17.62 -8.24
CA PHE A 198 -16.69 16.96 -9.52
C PHE A 198 -17.82 15.99 -9.92
N ASN A 199 -18.23 15.12 -8.98
CA ASN A 199 -19.32 14.18 -9.18
C ASN A 199 -20.67 14.88 -9.38
N GLY A 200 -20.92 15.99 -8.68
CA GLY A 200 -22.07 16.86 -8.90
C GLY A 200 -22.12 17.40 -10.33
N TRP A 201 -20.99 17.90 -10.85
CA TRP A 201 -20.89 18.36 -12.24
C TRP A 201 -21.18 17.24 -13.23
N ARG A 202 -20.61 16.07 -13.00
CA ARG A 202 -20.82 14.87 -13.84
C ARG A 202 -22.29 14.48 -13.90
N LEU A 203 -22.98 14.45 -12.75
CA LEU A 203 -24.42 14.15 -12.69
C LEU A 203 -25.26 15.20 -13.41
N ARG A 204 -24.96 16.50 -13.25
CA ARG A 204 -25.68 17.58 -13.93
C ARG A 204 -25.52 17.52 -15.45
N ILE A 205 -24.29 17.30 -15.94
CA ILE A 205 -24.02 17.20 -17.38
C ILE A 205 -24.67 15.94 -17.96
N ALA A 206 -24.45 14.77 -17.32
CA ALA A 206 -25.01 13.51 -17.81
C ALA A 206 -26.55 13.51 -17.76
N GLY A 207 -27.15 14.07 -16.71
CA GLY A 207 -28.61 14.19 -16.59
C GLY A 207 -29.21 15.18 -17.60
N ASP A 208 -28.50 16.25 -17.98
CA ASP A 208 -28.93 17.11 -19.08
C ASP A 208 -28.85 16.40 -20.43
N LEU A 209 -27.72 15.74 -20.72
CA LEU A 209 -27.51 15.01 -21.96
C LEU A 209 -28.49 13.85 -22.13
N HIS A 210 -28.76 13.07 -21.08
CA HIS A 210 -29.73 11.96 -21.11
C HIS A 210 -31.13 12.46 -21.46
N ARG A 211 -31.57 13.57 -20.86
CA ARG A 211 -32.88 14.17 -21.16
C ARG A 211 -33.00 14.69 -22.58
N ARG A 212 -31.92 15.25 -23.14
CA ARG A 212 -31.90 15.81 -24.50
C ARG A 212 -31.68 14.73 -25.57
N TYR A 213 -30.91 13.70 -25.24
CA TYR A 213 -30.45 12.66 -26.16
C TYR A 213 -30.57 11.27 -25.51
N PRO A 214 -31.80 10.73 -25.34
CA PRO A 214 -32.03 9.45 -24.65
C PRO A 214 -31.42 8.22 -25.32
N ALA A 215 -30.95 8.36 -26.57
CA ALA A 215 -30.28 7.30 -27.31
C ALA A 215 -28.81 7.09 -26.91
N LEU A 216 -28.23 8.04 -26.16
CA LEU A 216 -26.86 7.91 -25.66
C LEU A 216 -26.80 6.79 -24.62
N SER A 217 -25.83 5.89 -24.80
CA SER A 217 -25.49 4.89 -23.80
C SER A 217 -24.86 5.55 -22.57
N ILE A 218 -24.86 4.82 -21.45
CA ILE A 218 -24.27 5.31 -20.20
C ILE A 218 -22.77 5.55 -20.30
N ASP A 219 -22.07 4.77 -21.13
CA ASP A 219 -20.65 4.93 -21.39
C ASP A 219 -20.41 6.22 -22.19
N GLU A 220 -21.19 6.49 -23.24
CA GLU A 220 -21.10 7.74 -24.00
C GLU A 220 -21.42 8.97 -23.14
N LEU A 221 -22.44 8.89 -22.27
CA LEU A 221 -22.76 9.96 -21.32
C LEU A 221 -21.58 10.23 -20.37
N SER A 222 -20.95 9.18 -19.86
CA SER A 222 -19.79 9.27 -18.98
C SER A 222 -18.61 9.92 -19.69
N ASP A 223 -18.30 9.48 -20.91
CA ASP A 223 -17.18 9.99 -21.71
C ASP A 223 -17.36 11.46 -22.06
N ILE A 224 -18.55 11.86 -22.52
CA ILE A 224 -18.86 13.26 -22.85
C ILE A 224 -18.79 14.14 -21.61
N ALA A 225 -19.41 13.73 -20.49
CA ALA A 225 -19.40 14.50 -19.25
C ALA A 225 -17.97 14.70 -18.73
N GLN A 226 -17.16 13.64 -18.74
CA GLN A 226 -15.76 13.69 -18.33
C GLN A 226 -14.95 14.64 -19.22
N LYS A 227 -15.08 14.51 -20.55
CA LYS A 227 -14.35 15.35 -21.51
C LYS A 227 -14.66 16.83 -21.29
N VAL A 228 -15.91 17.19 -21.01
CA VAL A 228 -16.32 18.56 -20.70
C VAL A 228 -15.66 19.05 -19.42
N ILE A 229 -15.76 18.30 -18.33
CA ILE A 229 -15.19 18.71 -17.03
C ILE A 229 -13.67 18.90 -17.15
N ASN A 230 -12.96 17.96 -17.78
CA ASN A 230 -11.51 18.06 -18.01
C ASN A 230 -11.14 19.34 -18.78
N ARG A 231 -11.92 19.70 -19.81
CA ARG A 231 -11.73 20.96 -20.57
C ARG A 231 -11.94 22.21 -19.70
N LEU A 232 -12.94 22.21 -18.83
CA LEU A 232 -13.18 23.36 -17.95
C LEU A 232 -12.07 23.51 -16.92
N ILE A 233 -11.62 22.41 -16.31
CA ILE A 233 -10.53 22.42 -15.34
C ILE A 233 -9.24 22.94 -15.98
N ILE A 234 -8.83 22.44 -17.15
CA ILE A 234 -7.57 22.90 -17.77
C ILE A 234 -7.64 24.37 -18.19
N ILE A 235 -8.79 24.85 -18.69
CA ILE A 235 -8.94 26.27 -19.01
C ILE A 235 -8.78 27.11 -17.75
N ARG A 236 -9.44 26.71 -16.66
CA ARG A 236 -9.33 27.42 -15.39
C ARG A 236 -7.91 27.43 -14.84
N MET A 237 -7.19 26.31 -14.95
CA MET A 237 -5.78 26.23 -14.59
C MET A 237 -4.90 27.13 -15.47
N CYS A 238 -5.14 27.18 -16.78
CA CYS A 238 -4.41 28.07 -17.67
C CYS A 238 -4.69 29.55 -17.38
N GLU A 239 -5.91 29.92 -17.00
CA GLU A 239 -6.26 31.28 -16.59
C GLU A 239 -5.57 31.68 -15.28
N ASP A 240 -5.54 30.80 -14.27
CA ASP A 240 -4.86 31.04 -12.99
C ASP A 240 -3.32 31.09 -13.10
N ARG A 241 -2.77 30.45 -14.13
CA ARG A 241 -1.32 30.46 -14.43
C ARG A 241 -0.91 31.59 -15.37
N GLY A 242 -1.83 32.45 -15.79
CA GLY A 242 -1.54 33.53 -16.76
C GLY A 242 -1.18 33.04 -18.16
N ILE A 243 -1.52 31.79 -18.51
CA ILE A 243 -1.32 31.21 -19.85
C ILE A 243 -2.46 31.64 -20.80
N GLU A 244 -3.67 31.74 -20.25
CA GLU A 244 -4.88 32.20 -20.93
C GLU A 244 -5.42 33.49 -20.28
N GLY A 245 -6.15 34.30 -21.05
CA GLY A 245 -6.70 35.56 -20.57
C GLY A 245 -7.67 35.37 -19.41
N ARG A 246 -7.62 36.27 -18.42
CA ARG A 246 -8.43 36.21 -17.20
C ARG A 246 -9.93 36.08 -17.47
N GLU A 247 -10.57 35.16 -16.74
CA GLU A 247 -12.03 34.92 -16.74
C GLU A 247 -12.62 34.73 -18.15
N ARG A 248 -11.81 34.29 -19.13
CA ARG A 248 -12.24 34.07 -20.51
C ARG A 248 -13.36 33.05 -20.58
N LEU A 249 -13.25 31.94 -19.86
CA LEU A 249 -14.28 30.89 -19.79
C LEU A 249 -15.57 31.41 -19.14
N ARG A 250 -15.48 32.09 -17.99
CA ARG A 250 -16.64 32.72 -17.34
C ARG A 250 -17.35 33.72 -18.24
N ASN A 251 -16.60 34.60 -18.89
CA ASN A 251 -17.13 35.61 -19.81
C ASN A 251 -17.87 34.99 -20.99
N ILE A 252 -17.45 33.82 -21.47
CA ILE A 252 -18.15 33.07 -22.52
C ILE A 252 -19.40 32.39 -21.96
N ALA A 253 -19.31 31.77 -20.78
CA ALA A 253 -20.47 31.15 -20.12
C ALA A 253 -21.60 32.15 -19.85
N LEU A 254 -21.27 33.37 -19.44
CA LEU A 254 -22.24 34.45 -19.19
C LEU A 254 -23.06 34.83 -20.43
N ARG A 255 -22.52 34.63 -21.64
CA ARG A 255 -23.25 34.88 -22.89
C ARG A 255 -24.35 33.86 -23.16
N LYS A 256 -24.29 32.68 -22.51
CA LYS A 256 -25.22 31.56 -22.68
C LYS A 256 -25.37 31.13 -24.15
N ASP A 257 -24.28 31.23 -24.91
CA ASP A 257 -24.22 30.86 -26.32
C ASP A 257 -23.26 29.68 -26.52
N ILE A 258 -23.83 28.52 -26.90
CA ILE A 258 -23.07 27.30 -27.14
C ILE A 258 -22.12 27.42 -28.34
N VAL A 259 -22.41 28.30 -29.30
CA VAL A 259 -21.54 28.53 -30.47
C VAL A 259 -20.25 29.23 -30.07
N GLU A 260 -20.32 30.17 -29.13
CA GLU A 260 -19.13 30.82 -28.57
C GLU A 260 -18.28 29.83 -27.76
N LEU A 261 -18.91 28.91 -27.02
CA LEU A 261 -18.20 27.84 -26.32
C LEU A 261 -17.49 26.90 -27.31
N ARG A 262 -18.19 26.47 -28.36
CA ARG A 262 -17.61 25.66 -29.45
C ARG A 262 -16.42 26.34 -30.10
N ARG A 263 -16.52 27.64 -30.36
CA ARG A 263 -15.41 28.46 -30.89
C ARG A 263 -14.25 28.53 -29.92
N LEU A 264 -14.49 28.67 -28.61
CA LEU A 264 -13.43 28.62 -27.60
C LEU A 264 -12.69 27.29 -27.63
N PHE A 265 -13.42 26.17 -27.63
CA PHE A 265 -12.81 24.86 -27.71
C PHE A 265 -12.00 24.68 -29.00
N GLN A 266 -12.48 25.17 -30.15
CA GLN A 266 -11.71 25.14 -31.39
C GLN A 266 -10.43 25.98 -31.32
N GLN A 267 -10.50 27.18 -30.73
CA GLN A 267 -9.32 28.04 -30.55
C GLN A 267 -8.27 27.41 -29.64
N LEU A 268 -8.72 26.75 -28.57
CA LEU A 268 -7.86 26.01 -27.66
C LEU A 268 -7.29 24.76 -28.34
N ASP A 269 -8.08 24.04 -29.14
CA ASP A 269 -7.59 22.91 -29.94
C ASP A 269 -6.49 23.34 -30.91
N ASP A 270 -6.69 24.46 -31.63
CA ASP A 270 -5.70 25.00 -32.55
C ASP A 270 -4.38 25.37 -31.85
N ARG A 271 -4.46 25.92 -30.62
CA ARG A 271 -3.29 26.31 -29.83
C ARG A 271 -2.61 25.11 -29.19
N TYR A 272 -3.36 24.22 -28.56
CA TYR A 272 -2.85 23.17 -27.68
C TYR A 272 -2.78 21.79 -28.36
N ASN A 273 -3.83 21.36 -29.08
CA ASN A 273 -3.95 20.09 -29.82
C ASN A 273 -3.54 18.84 -29.01
N THR A 274 -4.36 18.49 -28.02
CA THR A 274 -4.05 17.48 -27.00
C THR A 274 -4.89 16.21 -27.07
N GLY A 275 -5.75 16.05 -28.09
CA GLY A 275 -6.81 15.04 -28.06
C GLY A 275 -7.98 15.42 -27.14
N LEU A 276 -7.70 16.03 -25.98
CA LEU A 276 -8.72 16.57 -25.06
C LEU A 276 -9.62 17.60 -25.76
N PHE A 277 -9.02 18.50 -26.55
CA PHE A 277 -9.74 19.50 -27.32
C PHE A 277 -10.02 19.07 -28.77
N ASP A 278 -9.66 17.87 -29.21
CA ASP A 278 -9.82 17.45 -30.62
C ASP A 278 -11.26 17.69 -31.05
N CYS A 279 -11.46 18.75 -31.84
CA CYS A 279 -12.77 19.20 -32.30
C CYS A 279 -13.19 18.49 -33.59
N GLY A 280 -12.27 17.82 -34.28
CA GLY A 280 -12.53 17.19 -35.57
C GLY A 280 -13.53 16.04 -35.48
N ASN A 281 -13.46 15.26 -34.41
CA ASN A 281 -14.34 14.10 -34.16
C ASN A 281 -15.22 14.27 -32.91
N ASP A 282 -15.30 15.49 -32.35
CA ASP A 282 -16.03 15.72 -31.11
C ASP A 282 -17.54 15.89 -31.35
N PRO A 283 -18.38 14.99 -30.79
CA PRO A 283 -19.82 15.12 -30.89
C PRO A 283 -20.36 16.43 -30.30
N LEU A 284 -19.68 17.05 -29.33
CA LEU A 284 -20.11 18.34 -28.76
C LEU A 284 -19.94 19.51 -29.73
N GLN A 285 -19.11 19.37 -30.76
CA GLN A 285 -18.92 20.40 -31.78
C GLN A 285 -20.03 20.36 -32.83
N THR A 286 -20.67 19.20 -33.02
CA THR A 286 -21.52 18.95 -34.20
C THR A 286 -22.92 18.43 -33.85
N VAL A 287 -23.04 17.50 -32.90
CA VAL A 287 -24.27 16.73 -32.62
C VAL A 287 -24.93 17.11 -31.30
N TYR A 288 -24.16 17.11 -30.21
CA TYR A 288 -24.69 17.30 -28.85
C TYR A 288 -24.42 18.71 -28.32
N ALA A 289 -25.30 19.18 -27.44
CA ALA A 289 -25.18 20.45 -26.75
C ALA A 289 -25.65 20.31 -25.29
N ILE A 290 -24.96 21.01 -24.39
CA ILE A 290 -25.34 21.12 -22.98
C ILE A 290 -26.20 22.37 -22.81
N ASP A 291 -27.16 22.31 -21.90
CA ASP A 291 -27.92 23.48 -21.49
C ASP A 291 -27.02 24.65 -21.05
N ALA A 292 -27.31 25.84 -21.57
CA ALA A 292 -26.50 27.01 -21.30
C ALA A 292 -26.55 27.46 -19.83
N GLN A 293 -27.66 27.21 -19.11
CA GLN A 293 -27.75 27.50 -17.70
C GLN A 293 -26.96 26.48 -16.88
N VAL A 294 -27.10 25.18 -17.18
CA VAL A 294 -26.29 24.12 -16.54
C VAL A 294 -24.81 24.39 -16.72
N PHE A 295 -24.39 24.80 -17.92
CA PHE A 295 -23.01 25.18 -18.19
C PHE A 295 -22.57 26.39 -17.36
N LEU A 296 -23.36 27.46 -17.32
CA LEU A 296 -23.05 28.65 -16.52
C LEU A 296 -22.93 28.33 -15.03
N ASP A 297 -23.85 27.53 -14.48
CA ASP A 297 -23.84 27.16 -13.07
C ASP A 297 -22.57 26.38 -12.69
N ILE A 298 -22.15 25.43 -13.53
CA ILE A 298 -20.88 24.70 -13.35
C ILE A 298 -19.70 25.66 -13.46
N VAL A 299 -19.70 26.56 -14.44
CA VAL A 299 -18.60 27.51 -14.63
C VAL A 299 -18.49 28.44 -13.44
N GLU A 300 -19.58 29.01 -12.91
CA GLU A 300 -19.54 29.88 -11.73
C GLU A 300 -18.96 29.18 -10.49
N GLU A 301 -19.19 27.88 -10.32
CA GLU A 301 -18.60 27.08 -9.23
C GLU A 301 -17.07 26.89 -9.36
N LEU A 302 -16.47 27.24 -10.50
CA LEU A 302 -15.01 27.25 -10.71
C LEU A 302 -14.37 28.61 -10.37
N TYR A 303 -15.16 29.64 -10.05
CA TYR A 303 -14.65 30.99 -9.76
C TYR A 303 -15.02 31.48 -8.36
N PHE A 304 -14.18 32.35 -7.82
CA PHE A 304 -14.50 33.12 -6.62
C PHE A 304 -15.77 33.97 -6.84
N PRO A 305 -16.69 34.08 -5.86
CA PRO A 305 -16.62 33.57 -4.48
C PRO A 305 -17.15 32.15 -4.26
N GLN A 306 -17.64 31.45 -5.29
CA GLN A 306 -18.24 30.12 -5.13
C GLN A 306 -17.21 29.01 -4.99
N ALA A 307 -16.03 29.18 -5.59
CA ALA A 307 -14.91 28.25 -5.46
C ALA A 307 -14.12 28.53 -4.17
N PRO A 308 -14.08 27.59 -3.20
CA PRO A 308 -13.26 27.69 -2.00
C PRO A 308 -11.78 27.30 -2.22
N TYR A 309 -11.46 26.73 -3.40
CA TYR A 309 -10.13 26.24 -3.77
C TYR A 309 -9.46 27.10 -4.84
N SER A 310 -8.13 27.05 -4.91
CA SER A 310 -7.30 27.82 -5.83
C SER A 310 -6.64 26.94 -6.91
N PHE A 311 -6.98 27.16 -8.20
CA PHE A 311 -6.42 26.37 -9.30
C PHE A 311 -4.94 26.69 -9.60
N SER A 312 -4.40 27.77 -9.04
CA SER A 312 -2.97 28.09 -9.11
C SER A 312 -2.11 27.12 -8.29
N VAL A 313 -2.69 26.53 -7.23
CA VAL A 313 -2.02 25.61 -6.28
C VAL A 313 -2.31 24.13 -6.60
N LEU A 314 -3.41 23.86 -7.31
CA LEU A 314 -3.74 22.53 -7.81
C LEU A 314 -2.66 22.07 -8.80
N ASP A 315 -1.91 21.05 -8.37
CA ASP A 315 -0.90 20.38 -9.17
C ASP A 315 -1.46 19.09 -9.80
N ALA A 316 -0.65 18.50 -10.68
CA ALA A 316 -1.00 17.24 -11.32
C ALA A 316 -1.13 16.09 -10.31
N ASP A 317 -0.42 16.15 -9.16
CA ASP A 317 -0.52 15.12 -8.13
C ASP A 317 -1.90 15.13 -7.46
N PHE A 318 -2.37 16.29 -7.01
CA PHE A 318 -3.69 16.46 -6.41
C PHE A 318 -4.79 15.95 -7.34
N LEU A 319 -4.73 16.36 -8.61
CA LEU A 319 -5.70 15.91 -9.61
C LEU A 319 -5.62 14.40 -9.81
N GLY A 320 -4.42 13.83 -9.85
CA GLY A 320 -4.23 12.37 -9.86
C GLY A 320 -4.94 11.69 -8.68
N GLN A 321 -4.84 12.21 -7.46
CA GLN A 321 -5.53 11.66 -6.29
C GLN A 321 -7.05 11.73 -6.42
N VAL A 322 -7.59 12.89 -6.81
CA VAL A 322 -9.03 13.07 -7.05
C VAL A 322 -9.50 12.08 -8.11
N TYR A 323 -8.75 11.93 -9.20
CA TYR A 323 -9.12 11.06 -10.28
C TYR A 323 -9.02 9.56 -9.91
N GLU A 324 -8.09 9.16 -9.05
CA GLU A 324 -8.10 7.78 -8.53
C GLU A 324 -9.38 7.46 -7.76
N LEU A 325 -9.83 8.40 -6.91
CA LEU A 325 -11.08 8.24 -6.18
C LEU A 325 -12.30 8.32 -7.11
N PHE A 326 -12.22 9.13 -8.17
CA PHE A 326 -13.23 9.20 -9.22
C PHE A 326 -13.43 7.88 -9.96
N LEU A 327 -12.35 7.13 -10.25
CA LEU A 327 -12.40 5.85 -10.95
C LEU A 327 -13.19 4.76 -10.21
N VAL A 328 -13.55 5.00 -8.95
CA VAL A 328 -14.35 4.10 -8.11
C VAL A 328 -15.81 4.04 -8.55
N LYS A 329 -16.37 5.16 -9.03
CA LYS A 329 -17.81 5.30 -9.33
C LYS A 329 -18.09 5.35 -10.82
N ARG A 330 -19.17 4.71 -11.23
CA ARG A 330 -19.73 4.76 -12.59
C ARG A 330 -21.11 5.40 -12.58
N LEU A 331 -21.48 6.00 -13.71
CA LEU A 331 -22.86 6.44 -13.93
C LEU A 331 -23.76 5.22 -14.15
N VAL A 332 -24.99 5.29 -13.68
CA VAL A 332 -26.04 4.29 -13.87
C VAL A 332 -27.35 5.01 -14.14
N ILE A 333 -28.17 4.44 -15.02
CA ILE A 333 -29.54 4.89 -15.27
C ILE A 333 -30.46 3.88 -14.57
N HIS A 334 -31.36 4.36 -13.71
CA HIS A 334 -32.32 3.48 -13.05
C HIS A 334 -33.53 3.20 -13.94
N ASP A 335 -33.82 1.91 -14.13
CA ASP A 335 -34.98 1.46 -14.89
C ASP A 335 -36.28 2.08 -14.36
N GLY A 336 -36.99 2.79 -15.23
CA GLY A 336 -38.31 3.36 -14.94
C GLY A 336 -38.34 4.77 -14.35
N THR A 337 -37.20 5.41 -14.04
CA THR A 337 -37.17 6.79 -13.51
C THR A 337 -36.44 7.80 -14.39
N ASP A 338 -35.70 7.36 -15.43
CA ASP A 338 -34.85 8.23 -16.28
C ASP A 338 -33.85 9.10 -15.48
N VAL A 339 -33.55 8.71 -14.24
CA VAL A 339 -32.60 9.41 -13.37
C VAL A 339 -31.22 8.78 -13.51
N VAL A 340 -30.24 9.64 -13.82
CA VAL A 340 -28.81 9.29 -13.80
C VAL A 340 -28.27 9.45 -12.39
N THR A 341 -27.62 8.40 -11.86
CA THR A 341 -26.99 8.40 -10.53
C THR A 341 -25.56 7.87 -10.62
N LEU A 342 -24.82 7.97 -9.51
CA LEU A 342 -23.49 7.38 -9.35
C LEU A 342 -23.58 6.15 -8.45
N GLN A 343 -22.96 5.05 -8.87
CA GLN A 343 -22.81 3.82 -8.09
C GLN A 343 -21.35 3.37 -8.11
N ASP A 344 -20.90 2.71 -7.05
CA ASP A 344 -19.59 2.06 -7.03
C ASP A 344 -19.51 1.00 -8.14
N LYS A 345 -18.36 0.88 -8.80
CA LYS A 345 -18.13 -0.19 -9.76
C LYS A 345 -18.18 -1.55 -9.01
N PRO A 346 -18.61 -2.65 -9.67
CA PRO A 346 -18.72 -3.97 -9.02
C PRO A 346 -17.44 -4.50 -8.37
N GLN A 347 -16.26 -4.02 -8.79
CA GLN A 347 -14.97 -4.37 -8.19
C GLN A 347 -14.64 -3.61 -6.89
N TYR A 348 -15.35 -2.52 -6.62
CA TYR A 348 -15.17 -1.64 -5.46
C TYR A 348 -16.35 -1.67 -4.48
N GLU A 349 -17.45 -2.36 -4.80
CA GLU A 349 -18.59 -2.52 -3.89
C GLU A 349 -18.14 -3.06 -2.52
N GLY A 350 -18.44 -2.31 -1.46
CA GLY A 350 -18.11 -2.67 -0.08
C GLY A 350 -16.60 -2.62 0.25
N ARG A 351 -15.78 -1.95 -0.57
CA ARG A 351 -14.34 -1.77 -0.34
C ARG A 351 -14.00 -0.29 -0.21
N GLU A 352 -13.25 0.09 0.82
CA GLU A 352 -12.65 1.44 0.90
C GLU A 352 -11.49 1.54 -0.11
N VAL A 353 -11.57 2.53 -1.00
CA VAL A 353 -10.54 2.77 -2.01
C VAL A 353 -9.62 3.88 -1.54
N VAL A 354 -8.35 3.52 -1.37
CA VAL A 354 -7.30 4.45 -0.95
C VAL A 354 -6.16 4.44 -1.97
N THR A 355 -5.73 5.66 -2.28
CA THR A 355 -4.66 5.98 -3.24
C THR A 355 -3.31 5.51 -2.74
N THR A 356 -2.33 5.40 -3.63
CA THR A 356 -0.95 5.11 -3.23
C THR A 356 -0.33 6.37 -2.61
N PRO A 357 0.12 6.36 -1.34
CA PRO A 357 0.72 7.55 -0.72
C PRO A 357 1.87 8.09 -1.56
N GLN A 358 1.95 9.40 -1.73
CA GLN A 358 2.94 10.00 -2.63
C GLN A 358 4.38 9.64 -2.24
N VAL A 359 4.68 9.57 -0.95
CA VAL A 359 6.00 9.17 -0.45
C VAL A 359 6.42 7.77 -0.92
N ILE A 360 5.47 6.84 -1.10
CA ILE A 360 5.72 5.49 -1.63
C ILE A 360 6.05 5.54 -3.12
N VAL A 361 5.31 6.37 -3.88
CA VAL A 361 5.58 6.64 -5.31
C VAL A 361 6.98 7.23 -5.47
N ASP A 362 7.29 8.27 -4.69
CA ASP A 362 8.58 8.96 -4.71
C ASP A 362 9.74 8.00 -4.39
N GLU A 363 9.60 7.16 -3.37
CA GLU A 363 10.62 6.20 -2.99
C GLU A 363 10.86 5.15 -4.09
N LEU A 364 9.80 4.61 -4.67
CA LEU A 364 9.91 3.60 -5.72
C LEU A 364 10.55 4.18 -6.98
N VAL A 365 10.11 5.37 -7.40
CA VAL A 365 10.67 6.07 -8.57
C VAL A 365 12.13 6.42 -8.34
N ARG A 366 12.50 6.88 -7.14
CA ARG A 366 13.90 7.20 -6.84
C ARG A 366 14.82 5.97 -6.89
N ARG A 367 14.37 4.84 -6.34
CA ARG A 367 15.14 3.58 -6.35
C ARG A 367 15.29 2.98 -7.75
N THR A 368 14.36 3.29 -8.66
CA THR A 368 14.36 2.80 -10.04
C THR A 368 14.99 3.78 -11.03
N VAL A 369 14.35 4.93 -11.22
CA VAL A 369 14.73 5.95 -12.21
C VAL A 369 16.01 6.63 -11.80
N SER A 370 16.10 7.23 -10.61
CA SER A 370 17.32 7.90 -10.17
C SER A 370 18.48 6.91 -10.02
N GLY A 371 18.19 5.67 -9.60
CA GLY A 371 19.17 4.56 -9.62
C GLY A 371 19.77 4.31 -11.01
N ARG A 372 18.92 4.27 -12.05
CA ARG A 372 19.38 4.11 -13.45
C ARG A 372 20.13 5.34 -13.95
N LEU A 373 19.66 6.54 -13.65
CA LEU A 373 20.32 7.79 -14.03
C LEU A 373 21.72 7.88 -13.39
N ASN A 374 21.85 7.52 -12.11
CA ASN A 374 23.14 7.48 -11.42
C ASN A 374 24.10 6.46 -12.04
N ALA A 375 23.61 5.27 -12.40
CA ALA A 375 24.44 4.29 -13.11
C ALA A 375 24.96 4.83 -14.46
N LEU A 376 24.14 5.57 -15.22
CA LEU A 376 24.58 6.23 -16.45
C LEU A 376 25.60 7.35 -16.19
N ARG A 377 25.43 8.11 -15.10
CA ARG A 377 26.40 9.13 -14.65
C ARG A 377 27.75 8.51 -14.31
N GLU A 378 27.76 7.46 -13.49
CA GLU A 378 28.97 6.73 -13.08
C GLU A 378 29.71 6.13 -14.28
N GLN A 379 28.98 5.72 -15.32
CA GLN A 379 29.54 5.23 -16.58
C GLN A 379 30.01 6.35 -17.52
N GLY A 380 29.76 7.62 -17.19
CA GLY A 380 30.08 8.76 -18.05
C GLY A 380 29.25 8.84 -19.33
N THR A 381 28.10 8.16 -19.38
CA THR A 381 27.24 8.07 -20.57
C THR A 381 25.99 8.96 -20.49
N LEU A 382 25.72 9.57 -19.33
CA LEU A 382 24.56 10.46 -19.17
C LEU A 382 24.75 11.76 -19.95
N ASN A 383 23.95 11.92 -21.01
CA ASN A 383 23.81 13.13 -21.80
C ASN A 383 22.36 13.30 -22.32
N TRP A 384 22.06 14.44 -22.96
CA TRP A 384 20.72 14.73 -23.50
C TRP A 384 20.17 13.63 -24.44
N GLU A 385 21.02 13.07 -25.30
CA GLU A 385 20.60 11.99 -26.20
C GLU A 385 20.22 10.73 -25.41
N SER A 386 21.06 10.30 -24.47
CA SER A 386 20.77 9.14 -23.63
C SER A 386 19.50 9.35 -22.79
N LEU A 387 19.27 10.56 -22.27
CA LEU A 387 18.08 10.92 -21.48
C LEU A 387 16.81 10.80 -22.32
N THR A 388 16.83 11.34 -23.54
CA THR A 388 15.68 11.30 -24.47
C THR A 388 15.48 9.92 -25.12
N GLN A 389 16.42 8.99 -24.94
CA GLN A 389 16.32 7.59 -25.39
C GLN A 389 15.84 6.63 -24.30
N LEU A 390 15.80 7.05 -23.04
CA LEU A 390 15.21 6.25 -21.96
C LEU A 390 13.73 5.98 -22.25
N ARG A 391 13.28 4.77 -21.95
CA ARG A 391 11.87 4.38 -22.07
C ARG A 391 11.38 3.84 -20.73
N VAL A 392 10.38 4.50 -20.15
CA VAL A 392 9.75 4.16 -18.88
C VAL A 392 8.30 3.74 -19.15
N LEU A 393 7.93 2.55 -18.71
CA LEU A 393 6.55 2.04 -18.77
C LEU A 393 5.94 2.02 -17.37
N ASP A 394 4.79 2.67 -17.18
CA ASP A 394 3.87 2.30 -16.11
C ASP A 394 2.93 1.19 -16.61
N ILE A 395 3.07 0.00 -16.04
CA ILE A 395 2.41 -1.23 -16.52
C ILE A 395 0.90 -1.26 -16.21
N ALA A 396 0.45 -0.41 -15.27
CA ALA A 396 -0.92 -0.25 -14.82
C ALA A 396 -1.11 1.21 -14.39
N VAL A 397 -1.19 2.10 -15.40
CA VAL A 397 -0.91 3.54 -15.24
C VAL A 397 -1.85 4.25 -14.26
N GLY A 398 -3.09 3.77 -14.11
CA GLY A 398 -4.07 4.42 -13.24
C GLY A 398 -4.19 5.91 -13.55
N SER A 399 -3.95 6.76 -12.55
CA SER A 399 -4.00 8.22 -12.70
C SER A 399 -2.73 8.87 -13.27
N GLY A 400 -1.67 8.07 -13.51
CA GLY A 400 -0.38 8.53 -14.04
C GLY A 400 0.67 8.96 -13.01
N ARG A 401 0.41 8.81 -11.70
CA ARG A 401 1.29 9.30 -10.61
C ARG A 401 2.76 8.90 -10.75
N PHE A 402 3.04 7.64 -11.09
CA PHE A 402 4.42 7.19 -11.29
C PHE A 402 5.06 7.90 -12.48
N LEU A 403 4.36 8.08 -13.60
CA LEU A 403 4.86 8.81 -14.76
C LEU A 403 5.09 10.29 -14.46
N LEU A 404 4.22 10.94 -13.67
CA LEU A 404 4.41 12.32 -13.24
C LEU A 404 5.74 12.48 -12.49
N ARG A 405 6.00 11.58 -11.52
CA ARG A 405 7.25 11.62 -10.75
C ARG A 405 8.46 11.22 -11.60
N CYS A 406 8.32 10.29 -12.54
CA CYS A 406 9.39 9.97 -13.50
C CYS A 406 9.76 11.19 -14.35
N LEU A 407 8.78 12.01 -14.76
CA LEU A 407 9.05 13.25 -15.50
C LEU A 407 9.88 14.23 -14.65
N ASP A 408 9.56 14.39 -13.37
CA ASP A 408 10.31 15.25 -12.47
C ASP A 408 11.80 14.83 -12.39
N GLU A 409 12.08 13.54 -12.23
CA GLU A 409 13.45 13.01 -12.20
C GLU A 409 14.20 13.21 -13.52
N LEU A 410 13.53 13.03 -14.66
CA LEU A 410 14.12 13.24 -15.98
C LEU A 410 14.42 14.73 -16.23
N VAL A 411 13.52 15.62 -15.80
CA VAL A 411 13.69 17.08 -15.90
C VAL A 411 14.85 17.53 -15.02
N ASP A 412 14.92 17.08 -13.77
CA ASP A 412 16.01 17.41 -12.85
C ASP A 412 17.37 16.93 -13.41
N ALA A 413 17.43 15.71 -13.96
CA ALA A 413 18.65 15.20 -14.59
C ALA A 413 19.06 15.97 -15.85
N ALA A 414 18.09 16.43 -16.66
CA ALA A 414 18.35 17.25 -17.82
C ALA A 414 18.90 18.63 -17.42
N ILE A 415 18.28 19.28 -16.44
CA ILE A 415 18.73 20.58 -15.91
C ILE A 415 20.17 20.47 -15.38
N GLU A 416 20.44 19.43 -14.58
CA GLU A 416 21.78 19.15 -14.07
C GLU A 416 22.79 18.98 -15.21
N HIS A 417 22.46 18.19 -16.24
CA HIS A 417 23.33 17.99 -17.39
C HIS A 417 23.69 19.31 -18.09
N PHE A 418 22.70 20.16 -18.39
CA PHE A 418 22.92 21.45 -19.06
C PHE A 418 23.70 22.45 -18.20
N GLN A 419 23.53 22.42 -16.89
CA GLN A 419 24.36 23.21 -15.98
C GLN A 419 25.82 22.74 -16.02
N HIS A 420 26.08 21.44 -15.98
CA HIS A 420 27.43 20.88 -16.01
C HIS A 420 28.16 21.13 -17.33
N THR A 421 27.46 21.09 -18.46
CA THR A 421 28.04 21.38 -19.78
C THR A 421 28.18 22.87 -20.08
N GLY A 422 27.48 23.72 -19.32
CA GLY A 422 27.38 25.16 -19.59
C GLY A 422 26.50 25.50 -20.80
N ASP A 423 25.75 24.52 -21.33
CA ASP A 423 24.85 24.73 -22.46
C ASP A 423 23.49 25.28 -21.99
N ALA A 424 23.32 26.59 -22.13
CA ALA A 424 22.09 27.28 -21.78
C ALA A 424 20.98 27.17 -22.85
N SER A 425 21.14 26.37 -23.91
CA SER A 425 20.17 26.30 -25.02
C SER A 425 18.81 25.73 -24.63
N LYS A 426 18.76 24.90 -23.58
CA LYS A 426 17.55 24.20 -23.13
C LYS A 426 17.18 24.49 -21.67
N ILE A 427 17.89 25.39 -21.01
CA ILE A 427 17.58 25.82 -19.64
C ILE A 427 17.45 27.35 -19.57
N SER A 428 16.50 27.82 -18.77
CA SER A 428 16.31 29.24 -18.45
C SER A 428 16.55 29.46 -16.96
N ARG A 429 17.39 30.43 -16.62
CA ARG A 429 17.65 30.80 -15.22
C ARG A 429 16.47 31.63 -14.70
N ARG A 430 15.90 31.23 -13.56
CA ARG A 430 14.88 31.99 -12.82
C ARG A 430 15.54 32.88 -11.77
N ALA A 431 16.32 32.28 -10.88
CA ALA A 431 17.03 32.97 -9.81
C ALA A 431 18.49 32.48 -9.67
N GLU A 432 19.17 32.92 -8.61
CA GLU A 432 20.46 32.36 -8.23
C GLU A 432 20.30 30.88 -7.86
N ASN A 433 21.05 30.00 -8.53
CA ASN A 433 20.96 28.54 -8.39
C ASN A 433 19.55 27.95 -8.63
N ASP A 434 18.74 28.62 -9.47
CA ASP A 434 17.43 28.15 -9.90
C ASP A 434 17.28 28.21 -11.43
N TYR A 435 17.07 27.04 -12.03
CA TYR A 435 17.00 26.84 -13.46
C TYR A 435 15.75 26.05 -13.81
N ARG A 436 15.12 26.38 -14.92
CA ARG A 436 14.01 25.62 -15.48
C ARG A 436 14.43 25.00 -16.81
N LEU A 437 13.95 23.80 -17.09
CA LEU A 437 14.01 23.25 -18.44
C LEU A 437 13.03 23.99 -19.36
N VAL A 438 13.47 24.35 -20.56
CA VAL A 438 12.60 24.99 -21.54
C VAL A 438 11.48 24.03 -21.97
N PHE A 439 10.29 24.57 -22.23
CA PHE A 439 9.07 23.81 -22.47
C PHE A 439 9.22 22.73 -23.55
N GLU A 440 9.86 23.02 -24.68
CA GLU A 440 10.05 22.06 -25.78
C GLU A 440 10.94 20.87 -25.36
N ALA A 441 11.95 21.11 -24.52
CA ALA A 441 12.79 20.05 -23.99
C ALA A 441 12.03 19.18 -22.97
N LYS A 442 11.22 19.81 -22.10
CA LYS A 442 10.31 19.11 -21.17
C LYS A 442 9.29 18.26 -21.92
N ARG A 443 8.70 18.80 -22.97
CA ARG A 443 7.77 18.11 -23.88
C ARG A 443 8.45 16.92 -24.55
N GLN A 444 9.67 17.09 -25.08
CA GLN A 444 10.42 16.02 -25.72
C GLN A 444 10.64 14.84 -24.76
N LEU A 445 11.07 15.10 -23.51
CA LEU A 445 11.24 14.04 -22.51
C LEU A 445 9.94 13.28 -22.25
N LEU A 446 8.81 13.98 -22.15
CA LEU A 446 7.51 13.36 -21.96
C LEU A 446 7.15 12.46 -23.14
N GLU A 447 7.17 12.99 -24.37
CA GLU A 447 6.81 12.27 -25.61
C GLU A 447 7.73 11.08 -25.88
N SER A 448 9.04 11.22 -25.65
CA SER A 448 9.98 10.16 -25.97
C SER A 448 10.11 9.12 -24.86
N CYS A 449 9.96 9.51 -23.59
CA CYS A 449 10.39 8.65 -22.48
C CYS A 449 9.26 7.99 -21.70
N LEU A 450 8.05 8.55 -21.67
CA LEU A 450 7.01 8.10 -20.75
C LEU A 450 5.88 7.36 -21.48
N PHE A 451 5.60 6.14 -21.01
CA PHE A 451 4.59 5.25 -21.58
C PHE A 451 3.75 4.63 -20.48
N GLY A 452 2.47 4.37 -20.75
CA GLY A 452 1.53 3.80 -19.78
C GLY A 452 0.48 2.93 -20.44
N ILE A 453 0.01 1.90 -19.73
CA ILE A 453 -1.09 1.05 -20.21
C ILE A 453 -2.11 0.89 -19.08
N ASP A 454 -3.40 0.98 -19.41
CA ASP A 454 -4.48 0.60 -18.50
C ASP A 454 -5.62 -0.11 -19.22
N ILE A 455 -6.30 -0.99 -18.50
CA ILE A 455 -7.51 -1.66 -18.99
C ILE A 455 -8.75 -0.77 -18.85
N ASP A 456 -8.74 0.20 -17.92
CA ASP A 456 -9.81 1.18 -17.77
C ASP A 456 -9.54 2.41 -18.66
N TYR A 457 -10.44 2.65 -19.61
CA TYR A 457 -10.34 3.80 -20.53
C TYR A 457 -10.30 5.14 -19.78
N ASN A 458 -11.07 5.27 -18.68
CA ASN A 458 -11.08 6.51 -17.91
C ASN A 458 -9.73 6.77 -17.24
N ALA A 459 -9.03 5.70 -16.82
CA ALA A 459 -7.70 5.82 -16.24
C ALA A 459 -6.68 6.34 -17.27
N VAL A 460 -6.74 5.84 -18.50
CA VAL A 460 -5.92 6.32 -19.63
C VAL A 460 -6.14 7.82 -19.87
N GLU A 461 -7.41 8.26 -19.96
CA GLU A 461 -7.74 9.67 -20.18
C GLU A 461 -7.26 10.57 -19.02
N VAL A 462 -7.41 10.10 -17.78
CA VAL A 462 -6.90 10.78 -16.59
C VAL A 462 -5.38 10.90 -16.65
N ALA A 463 -4.65 9.82 -16.92
CA ALA A 463 -3.19 9.84 -16.95
C ALA A 463 -2.65 10.79 -18.04
N ARG A 464 -3.26 10.80 -19.22
CA ARG A 464 -2.95 11.75 -20.30
C ARG A 464 -3.19 13.20 -19.84
N PHE A 465 -4.32 13.45 -19.19
CA PHE A 465 -4.66 14.76 -18.64
C PHE A 465 -3.65 15.22 -17.58
N SER A 466 -3.33 14.36 -16.62
CA SER A 466 -2.35 14.64 -15.56
C SER A 466 -0.97 14.98 -16.13
N LEU A 467 -0.50 14.23 -17.14
CA LEU A 467 0.77 14.48 -17.82
C LEU A 467 0.78 15.84 -18.55
N VAL A 468 -0.32 16.22 -19.19
CA VAL A 468 -0.47 17.53 -19.83
C VAL A 468 -0.46 18.66 -18.79
N VAL A 469 -1.20 18.50 -17.69
CA VAL A 469 -1.22 19.48 -16.59
C VAL A 469 0.18 19.66 -16.00
N LYS A 470 0.90 18.55 -15.83
CA LYS A 470 2.29 18.51 -15.34
C LYS A 470 3.25 19.20 -16.30
N LEU A 471 3.05 19.04 -17.61
CA LEU A 471 3.85 19.73 -18.62
C LEU A 471 3.67 21.26 -18.52
N LEU A 472 2.45 21.73 -18.25
CA LEU A 472 2.12 23.15 -18.03
C LEU A 472 2.45 23.67 -16.62
N GLU A 473 2.94 22.82 -15.71
CA GLU A 473 3.39 23.31 -14.39
C GLU A 473 4.59 24.25 -14.55
N ASP A 474 4.47 25.40 -13.91
CA ASP A 474 5.46 26.49 -13.88
C ASP A 474 5.78 27.12 -15.25
N GLU A 475 4.78 27.08 -16.15
CA GLU A 475 4.76 27.79 -17.42
C GLU A 475 3.80 28.98 -17.37
N GLN A 476 4.14 30.03 -18.11
CA GLN A 476 3.36 31.25 -18.33
C GLN A 476 3.25 31.51 -19.83
N GLN A 477 2.49 32.52 -20.24
CA GLN A 477 2.27 32.82 -21.66
C GLN A 477 3.57 33.11 -22.42
N ASP A 478 4.54 33.78 -21.80
CA ASP A 478 5.83 34.16 -22.39
C ASP A 478 6.83 33.01 -22.47
N THR A 479 6.62 31.95 -21.70
CA THR A 479 7.50 30.78 -21.68
C THR A 479 7.06 29.67 -22.63
N LEU A 480 5.82 29.76 -23.11
CA LEU A 480 5.26 28.82 -24.08
C LEU A 480 5.56 29.29 -25.51
N PRO A 481 5.80 28.37 -26.45
CA PRO A 481 5.95 28.71 -27.86
C PRO A 481 4.69 29.42 -28.41
N THR A 482 4.89 30.39 -29.30
CA THR A 482 3.81 31.14 -29.98
C THR A 482 3.14 30.36 -31.10
N GLY A 483 3.62 29.15 -31.40
CA GLY A 483 3.11 28.27 -32.43
C GLY A 483 1.73 27.68 -32.12
N ARG A 484 1.24 26.85 -33.06
CA ARG A 484 0.05 26.02 -32.88
C ARG A 484 0.45 24.62 -32.41
N LYS A 485 -0.48 23.90 -31.79
CA LYS A 485 -0.30 22.51 -31.33
C LYS A 485 0.88 22.33 -30.36
N ILE A 486 0.94 23.19 -29.35
CA ILE A 486 2.10 23.27 -28.46
C ILE A 486 2.18 22.09 -27.47
N LEU A 487 1.06 21.44 -27.15
CA LEU A 487 1.05 20.27 -26.27
C LEU A 487 1.13 18.96 -27.09
N PRO A 488 1.62 17.87 -26.46
CA PRO A 488 1.80 16.59 -27.14
C PRO A 488 0.47 15.84 -27.36
N ASN A 489 0.41 15.03 -28.42
CA ASN A 489 -0.59 13.96 -28.50
C ASN A 489 -0.01 12.71 -27.82
N LEU A 490 -0.69 12.22 -26.78
CA LEU A 490 -0.27 11.09 -25.95
C LEU A 490 -0.96 9.76 -26.29
N ASP A 491 -1.66 9.67 -27.42
CA ASP A 491 -2.38 8.47 -27.84
C ASP A 491 -1.49 7.24 -28.00
N SER A 492 -0.22 7.44 -28.35
CA SER A 492 0.80 6.38 -28.47
C SER A 492 1.71 6.25 -27.24
N ASN A 493 1.54 7.14 -26.25
CA ASN A 493 2.30 7.10 -25.00
C ASN A 493 1.50 6.35 -23.93
N VAL A 494 0.25 6.74 -23.72
CA VAL A 494 -0.64 6.10 -22.74
C VAL A 494 -1.77 5.43 -23.50
N VAL A 495 -1.90 4.10 -23.44
CA VAL A 495 -2.79 3.33 -24.33
C VAL A 495 -3.79 2.48 -23.55
N TRP A 496 -5.00 2.38 -24.09
CA TRP A 496 -6.06 1.54 -23.56
C TRP A 496 -5.92 0.09 -24.01
N GLY A 497 -5.74 -0.81 -23.05
CA GLY A 497 -5.64 -2.25 -23.29
C GLY A 497 -5.15 -3.03 -22.07
N ASN A 498 -5.18 -4.35 -22.18
CA ASN A 498 -4.74 -5.24 -21.12
C ASN A 498 -3.27 -5.58 -21.28
N THR A 499 -2.46 -5.12 -20.34
CA THR A 499 -0.99 -5.25 -20.40
C THR A 499 -0.51 -6.70 -20.43
N VAL A 500 -1.27 -7.62 -19.84
CA VAL A 500 -0.90 -9.03 -19.66
C VAL A 500 -1.62 -9.99 -20.62
N LEU A 501 -2.39 -9.46 -21.58
CA LEU A 501 -3.04 -10.24 -22.64
C LEU A 501 -2.76 -9.60 -23.99
N GLU A 502 -2.28 -10.39 -24.96
CA GLU A 502 -2.02 -9.93 -26.31
C GLU A 502 -3.11 -10.37 -27.30
N THR A 503 -3.28 -9.59 -28.37
CA THR A 503 -4.25 -9.92 -29.42
C THR A 503 -3.93 -11.29 -30.04
N GLY A 504 -4.93 -12.16 -30.12
CA GLY A 504 -4.80 -13.52 -30.65
C GLY A 504 -4.49 -14.60 -29.61
N GLU A 505 -4.25 -14.23 -28.34
CA GLU A 505 -3.96 -15.18 -27.26
C GLU A 505 -5.22 -15.81 -26.64
N LEU A 506 -6.39 -15.18 -26.80
CA LEU A 506 -7.68 -15.66 -26.30
C LEU A 506 -8.65 -16.06 -27.44
N PRO A 507 -9.62 -16.96 -27.17
CA PRO A 507 -10.69 -17.29 -28.12
C PRO A 507 -11.44 -16.05 -28.60
N SER A 508 -11.65 -15.94 -29.91
CA SER A 508 -12.13 -14.72 -30.57
C SER A 508 -13.65 -14.50 -30.46
N THR A 509 -14.25 -14.59 -29.27
CA THR A 509 -15.63 -14.12 -29.09
C THR A 509 -15.63 -12.59 -28.95
N PRO A 510 -16.53 -11.86 -29.63
CA PRO A 510 -16.58 -10.39 -29.53
C PRO A 510 -16.74 -9.91 -28.09
N GLN A 511 -17.54 -10.60 -27.29
CA GLN A 511 -17.78 -10.28 -25.88
C GLN A 511 -16.50 -10.42 -25.04
N LEU A 512 -15.74 -11.51 -25.20
CA LEU A 512 -14.49 -11.69 -24.45
C LEU A 512 -13.45 -10.65 -24.86
N ILE A 513 -13.33 -10.33 -26.15
CA ILE A 513 -12.40 -9.28 -26.61
C ILE A 513 -12.80 -7.92 -26.01
N GLN A 514 -14.09 -7.62 -25.93
CA GLN A 514 -14.59 -6.38 -25.32
C GLN A 514 -14.33 -6.29 -23.81
N THR A 515 -14.37 -7.39 -23.08
CA THR A 515 -14.17 -7.39 -21.62
C THR A 515 -12.70 -7.54 -21.21
N SER A 516 -11.95 -8.42 -21.89
CA SER A 516 -10.54 -8.70 -21.58
C SER A 516 -9.57 -7.72 -22.23
N ARG A 517 -10.01 -7.01 -23.28
CA ARG A 517 -9.27 -5.97 -24.04
C ARG A 517 -7.81 -6.32 -24.32
N PRO A 518 -7.49 -7.42 -25.02
CA PRO A 518 -6.11 -7.78 -25.30
C PRO A 518 -5.39 -6.67 -26.08
N LEU A 519 -4.15 -6.37 -25.71
CA LEU A 519 -3.35 -5.32 -26.34
C LEU A 519 -2.59 -5.85 -27.56
N ASP A 520 -2.61 -5.11 -28.67
CA ASP A 520 -1.67 -5.32 -29.77
C ASP A 520 -0.47 -4.37 -29.60
N TRP A 521 0.61 -4.88 -29.02
CA TRP A 521 1.83 -4.11 -28.76
C TRP A 521 2.48 -3.56 -30.04
N SER A 522 2.29 -4.22 -31.19
CA SER A 522 2.88 -3.79 -32.45
C SER A 522 2.13 -2.62 -33.08
N ARG A 523 0.84 -2.47 -32.75
CA ARG A 523 -0.05 -1.44 -33.30
C ARG A 523 -0.42 -0.33 -32.31
N SER A 524 -0.09 -0.50 -31.03
CA SER A 524 -0.40 0.48 -29.97
C SER A 524 0.41 1.77 -30.06
N GLY A 525 1.55 1.76 -30.76
CA GLY A 525 2.49 2.88 -30.80
C GLY A 525 3.44 2.94 -29.60
N ILE A 526 3.23 2.08 -28.60
CA ILE A 526 4.12 1.92 -27.44
C ILE A 526 5.34 1.07 -27.83
N PRO A 527 6.56 1.37 -27.31
CA PRO A 527 7.74 0.53 -27.50
C PRO A 527 7.55 -0.92 -27.06
N LEU A 528 8.25 -1.86 -27.71
CA LEU A 528 8.21 -3.28 -27.34
C LEU A 528 9.06 -3.61 -26.11
N GLU A 529 10.09 -2.79 -25.83
CA GLU A 529 11.03 -2.97 -24.72
C GLU A 529 11.32 -1.63 -24.01
N PHE A 530 11.60 -1.71 -22.70
CA PHE A 530 11.76 -0.55 -21.83
C PHE A 530 13.04 -0.62 -21.01
N ASP A 531 13.62 0.55 -20.72
CA ASP A 531 14.72 0.67 -19.76
C ASP A 531 14.19 0.51 -18.34
N LEU A 532 12.98 1.00 -18.09
CA LEU A 532 12.38 1.05 -16.76
C LEU A 532 10.90 0.64 -16.83
N VAL A 533 10.46 -0.19 -15.89
CA VAL A 533 9.05 -0.49 -15.67
C VAL A 533 8.70 -0.12 -14.24
N VAL A 534 7.67 0.69 -14.05
CA VAL A 534 7.18 1.14 -12.74
C VAL A 534 5.70 0.81 -12.56
N GLY A 535 5.18 0.92 -11.34
CA GLY A 535 3.73 0.94 -11.11
C GLY A 535 3.26 0.23 -9.84
N ASN A 536 1.94 0.21 -9.66
CA ASN A 536 1.24 -0.52 -8.62
C ASN A 536 0.21 -1.47 -9.27
N PRO A 537 0.59 -2.73 -9.59
CA PRO A 537 -0.28 -3.66 -10.31
C PRO A 537 -1.55 -4.02 -9.51
N PRO A 538 -2.62 -4.48 -10.18
CA PRO A 538 -3.88 -4.82 -9.52
C PRO A 538 -3.78 -6.04 -8.61
N TYR A 539 -4.39 -5.94 -7.42
CA TYR A 539 -4.52 -7.04 -6.45
C TYR A 539 -5.86 -7.78 -6.66
N MET A 540 -5.81 -8.94 -7.30
CA MET A 540 -6.98 -9.80 -7.46
C MET A 540 -6.64 -11.24 -7.08
N LYS A 541 -7.40 -11.79 -6.13
CA LYS A 541 -7.22 -13.16 -5.62
C LYS A 541 -7.70 -14.19 -6.62
N THR A 542 -7.13 -15.41 -6.55
CA THR A 542 -7.53 -16.55 -7.38
C THR A 542 -9.04 -16.80 -7.41
N GLU A 543 -9.73 -16.77 -6.26
CA GLU A 543 -11.18 -17.05 -6.23
C GLU A 543 -12.01 -15.96 -6.93
N GLU A 544 -11.56 -14.71 -6.85
CA GLU A 544 -12.18 -13.61 -7.59
C GLU A 544 -11.95 -13.77 -9.10
N MET A 545 -10.73 -14.12 -9.53
CA MET A 545 -10.42 -14.41 -10.92
C MET A 545 -11.23 -15.58 -11.46
N LYS A 546 -11.36 -16.70 -10.73
CA LYS A 546 -12.15 -17.86 -11.16
C LYS A 546 -13.63 -17.53 -11.33
N THR A 547 -14.17 -16.65 -10.50
CA THR A 547 -15.60 -16.30 -10.49
C THR A 547 -15.93 -15.27 -11.57
N LYS A 548 -15.08 -14.26 -11.75
CA LYS A 548 -15.34 -13.11 -12.63
C LYS A 548 -14.63 -13.17 -13.99
N HIS A 549 -13.47 -13.83 -14.07
CA HIS A 549 -12.54 -13.80 -15.21
C HIS A 549 -11.95 -15.19 -15.50
N ARG A 550 -12.80 -16.21 -15.62
CA ARG A 550 -12.34 -17.61 -15.71
C ARG A 550 -11.41 -17.89 -16.89
N GLU A 551 -11.73 -17.37 -18.06
CA GLU A 551 -10.95 -17.57 -19.27
C GLU A 551 -9.57 -16.90 -19.18
N GLU A 552 -9.49 -15.70 -18.61
CA GLU A 552 -8.21 -15.04 -18.31
C GLU A 552 -7.39 -15.87 -17.31
N PHE A 553 -8.02 -16.39 -16.25
CA PHE A 553 -7.36 -17.23 -15.26
C PHE A 553 -6.72 -18.48 -15.88
N ASP A 554 -7.49 -19.18 -16.73
CA ASP A 554 -7.02 -20.39 -17.41
C ASP A 554 -5.88 -20.05 -18.40
N PHE A 555 -5.97 -18.91 -19.10
CA PHE A 555 -4.88 -18.39 -19.93
C PHE A 555 -3.61 -18.07 -19.11
N TYR A 556 -3.74 -17.33 -18.01
CA TYR A 556 -2.57 -16.94 -17.19
C TYR A 556 -1.81 -18.17 -16.71
N LYS A 557 -2.53 -19.23 -16.30
CA LYS A 557 -1.95 -20.52 -15.90
C LYS A 557 -1.21 -21.24 -17.03
N ALA A 558 -1.63 -21.05 -18.28
CA ALA A 558 -1.02 -21.69 -19.44
C ALA A 558 0.18 -20.90 -19.98
N ARG A 559 0.10 -19.56 -20.00
CA ARG A 559 1.09 -18.67 -20.63
C ARG A 559 2.27 -18.29 -19.72
N TYR A 560 2.02 -18.13 -18.43
CA TYR A 560 2.99 -17.59 -17.48
C TYR A 560 3.49 -18.67 -16.52
N LYS A 561 4.73 -18.53 -16.03
CA LYS A 561 5.36 -19.50 -15.13
C LYS A 561 5.06 -19.23 -13.66
N THR A 562 4.90 -17.97 -13.29
CA THR A 562 4.70 -17.54 -11.90
C THR A 562 3.32 -17.86 -11.31
N PRO A 563 2.22 -17.98 -12.08
CA PRO A 563 0.92 -18.41 -11.57
C PRO A 563 0.89 -19.83 -10.99
N PHE A 564 1.25 -20.00 -9.72
CA PHE A 564 1.31 -21.29 -9.04
C PHE A 564 0.29 -21.40 -7.91
N LYS A 565 -0.39 -22.56 -7.78
CA LYS A 565 -1.51 -22.77 -6.86
C LYS A 565 -2.50 -21.59 -6.87
N GLN A 566 -2.87 -21.05 -5.71
CA GLN A 566 -3.72 -19.87 -5.52
C GLN A 566 -2.85 -18.59 -5.57
N PHE A 567 -2.59 -18.09 -6.78
CA PHE A 567 -1.80 -16.88 -7.01
C PHE A 567 -2.66 -15.61 -7.05
N ASP A 568 -2.02 -14.46 -6.86
CA ASP A 568 -2.63 -13.14 -7.06
C ASP A 568 -2.22 -12.57 -8.43
N LYS A 569 -3.11 -11.77 -9.05
CA LYS A 569 -2.90 -11.25 -10.43
C LYS A 569 -1.58 -10.49 -10.62
N TYR A 570 -1.05 -9.81 -9.59
CA TYR A 570 0.22 -9.08 -9.69
C TYR A 570 1.44 -9.96 -10.04
N PHE A 571 1.37 -11.28 -9.82
CA PHE A 571 2.42 -12.21 -10.23
C PHE A 571 2.65 -12.16 -11.75
N VAL A 572 1.55 -12.13 -12.50
CA VAL A 572 1.55 -12.06 -13.97
C VAL A 572 2.11 -10.71 -14.43
N PHE A 573 1.76 -9.62 -13.75
CA PHE A 573 2.29 -8.29 -14.04
C PHE A 573 3.79 -8.20 -13.79
N LEU A 574 4.31 -8.78 -12.70
CA LEU A 574 5.75 -8.84 -12.43
C LEU A 574 6.49 -9.61 -13.55
N GLU A 575 6.00 -10.79 -13.91
CA GLU A 575 6.60 -11.59 -15.00
C GLU A 575 6.56 -10.83 -16.33
N LYS A 576 5.42 -10.21 -16.68
CA LYS A 576 5.28 -9.40 -17.89
C LYS A 576 6.19 -8.16 -17.90
N GLY A 577 6.33 -7.49 -16.76
CA GLY A 577 7.23 -6.36 -16.59
C GLY A 577 8.68 -6.76 -16.87
N ILE A 578 9.12 -7.90 -16.33
CA ILE A 578 10.47 -8.46 -16.59
C ILE A 578 10.63 -8.85 -18.06
N GLU A 579 9.62 -9.46 -18.70
CA GLU A 579 9.64 -9.82 -20.12
C GLU A 579 9.85 -8.59 -21.03
N ARG A 580 9.32 -7.43 -20.63
CA ARG A 580 9.37 -6.17 -21.40
C ARG A 580 10.59 -5.30 -21.13
N LEU A 581 11.49 -5.72 -20.24
CA LEU A 581 12.73 -4.97 -19.99
C LEU A 581 13.78 -5.21 -21.08
N LYS A 582 14.50 -4.15 -21.46
CA LYS A 582 15.82 -4.24 -22.11
C LYS A 582 16.83 -4.90 -21.18
N GLU A 583 17.95 -5.36 -21.71
CA GLU A 583 18.93 -6.15 -20.94
C GLU A 583 19.48 -5.41 -19.71
N SER A 584 19.74 -4.10 -19.81
CA SER A 584 20.17 -3.26 -18.68
C SER A 584 19.01 -2.63 -17.89
N GLY A 585 17.79 -3.13 -18.09
CA GLY A 585 16.59 -2.51 -17.55
C GLY A 585 16.28 -2.89 -16.10
N CYS A 586 15.37 -2.13 -15.49
CA CYS A 586 14.94 -2.30 -14.10
C CYS A 586 13.42 -2.22 -13.95
N VAL A 587 12.84 -3.07 -13.10
CA VAL A 587 11.44 -2.98 -12.64
C VAL A 587 11.43 -2.41 -11.23
N GLY A 588 10.51 -1.51 -10.92
CA GLY A 588 10.09 -1.21 -9.54
C GLY A 588 8.59 -1.28 -9.41
N MET A 589 8.08 -2.11 -8.51
CA MET A 589 6.65 -2.19 -8.26
C MET A 589 6.33 -2.18 -6.78
N VAL A 590 5.18 -1.59 -6.44
CA VAL A 590 4.54 -1.81 -5.13
C VAL A 590 3.73 -3.10 -5.23
N VAL A 591 4.08 -4.12 -4.44
CA VAL A 591 3.41 -5.43 -4.47
C VAL A 591 3.15 -5.93 -3.06
N SER A 592 2.30 -6.95 -2.90
CA SER A 592 2.05 -7.53 -1.58
C SER A 592 3.29 -8.25 -1.09
N ASN A 593 3.73 -8.05 0.16
CA ASN A 593 4.89 -8.76 0.70
C ASN A 593 4.67 -10.28 0.90
N LYS A 594 3.43 -10.76 0.78
CA LYS A 594 3.07 -12.18 0.96
C LYS A 594 3.84 -13.14 0.04
N TRP A 595 4.25 -12.70 -1.16
CA TRP A 595 5.02 -13.58 -2.06
C TRP A 595 6.34 -14.06 -1.45
N LEU A 596 6.88 -13.38 -0.44
CA LEU A 596 8.06 -13.83 0.30
C LEU A 596 7.82 -15.19 0.97
N ASN A 597 6.62 -15.40 1.56
CA ASN A 597 6.38 -16.51 2.48
C ASN A 597 5.32 -17.53 2.04
N ILE A 598 4.39 -17.17 1.15
CA ILE A 598 3.30 -18.09 0.76
C ILE A 598 3.76 -19.14 -0.25
N GLU A 599 3.14 -20.32 -0.24
CA GLU A 599 3.45 -21.39 -1.21
C GLU A 599 3.18 -20.98 -2.66
N ALA A 600 2.13 -20.19 -2.91
CA ALA A 600 1.82 -19.68 -4.24
C ALA A 600 2.99 -18.86 -4.84
N GLY A 601 3.78 -18.20 -3.98
CA GLY A 601 4.98 -17.44 -4.31
C GLY A 601 6.17 -18.28 -4.80
N ALA A 602 6.14 -19.60 -4.67
CA ALA A 602 7.32 -20.44 -4.92
C ALA A 602 7.90 -20.28 -6.33
N LYS A 603 7.05 -20.22 -7.37
CA LYS A 603 7.50 -20.05 -8.76
C LYS A 603 7.98 -18.63 -9.07
N LEU A 604 7.42 -17.62 -8.40
CA LEU A 604 7.94 -16.26 -8.48
C LEU A 604 9.33 -16.17 -7.83
N ARG A 605 9.49 -16.71 -6.61
CA ARG A 605 10.78 -16.76 -5.92
C ARG A 605 11.84 -17.54 -6.70
N GLU A 606 11.46 -18.67 -7.30
CA GLU A 606 12.31 -19.45 -8.21
C GLU A 606 12.81 -18.58 -9.37
N LEU A 607 11.90 -17.90 -10.08
CA LEU A 607 12.27 -17.00 -11.19
C LEU A 607 13.22 -15.89 -10.73
N LEU A 608 12.92 -15.25 -9.60
CA LEU A 608 13.72 -14.12 -9.06
C LEU A 608 15.12 -14.57 -8.61
N ALA A 609 15.22 -15.74 -7.96
CA ALA A 609 16.47 -16.28 -7.46
C ALA A 609 17.36 -16.85 -8.58
N GLU A 610 16.81 -17.70 -9.46
CA GLU A 610 17.58 -18.36 -10.53
C GLU A 610 18.18 -17.35 -11.50
N ARG A 611 17.44 -16.28 -11.81
CA ARG A 611 17.91 -15.20 -12.68
C ARG A 611 18.62 -14.07 -11.91
N ARG A 612 18.69 -14.17 -10.59
CA ARG A 612 19.34 -13.18 -9.69
C ARG A 612 18.85 -11.75 -9.95
N LEU A 613 17.54 -11.59 -10.06
CA LEU A 613 16.93 -10.34 -10.51
C LEU A 613 16.78 -9.32 -9.39
N VAL A 614 16.71 -9.75 -8.13
CA VAL A 614 16.40 -8.85 -7.02
C VAL A 614 17.56 -7.88 -6.79
N SER A 615 17.24 -6.59 -6.75
CA SER A 615 18.19 -5.51 -6.43
C SER A 615 17.89 -4.95 -5.05
N GLU A 616 16.62 -4.72 -4.74
CA GLU A 616 16.21 -4.16 -3.46
C GLU A 616 14.78 -4.54 -3.07
N ILE A 617 14.56 -4.76 -1.77
CA ILE A 617 13.25 -4.99 -1.16
C ILE A 617 13.13 -4.08 0.06
N VAL A 618 12.06 -3.27 0.10
CA VAL A 618 11.64 -2.53 1.30
C VAL A 618 10.33 -3.13 1.78
N ASP A 619 10.37 -3.91 2.84
CA ASP A 619 9.22 -4.62 3.39
C ASP A 619 8.59 -3.84 4.56
N PHE A 620 7.33 -3.45 4.40
CA PHE A 620 6.57 -2.74 5.44
C PHE A 620 5.97 -3.68 6.49
N GLY A 621 6.30 -4.99 6.45
CA GLY A 621 5.92 -5.94 7.48
C GLY A 621 4.40 -6.01 7.67
N ASN A 622 3.93 -5.60 8.83
CA ASN A 622 2.52 -5.54 9.23
C ASN A 622 1.94 -4.10 9.28
N GLU A 623 2.69 -3.11 8.82
CA GLU A 623 2.23 -1.72 8.75
C GLU A 623 1.20 -1.55 7.63
N LEU A 624 0.09 -0.88 7.96
CA LEU A 624 -0.94 -0.53 6.98
C LEU A 624 -0.57 0.80 6.32
N VAL A 625 0.30 0.74 5.32
CA VAL A 625 0.76 1.90 4.54
C VAL A 625 -0.39 2.57 3.79
N PHE A 626 -1.37 1.78 3.35
CA PHE A 626 -2.59 2.29 2.74
C PHE A 626 -3.67 2.39 3.81
N ALA A 627 -4.18 3.60 4.06
CA ALA A 627 -5.39 3.77 4.86
C ALA A 627 -6.53 2.88 4.30
N GLY A 628 -7.40 2.34 5.15
CA GLY A 628 -8.56 1.53 4.72
C GLY A 628 -8.30 0.16 4.05
N LYS A 629 -7.06 -0.17 3.62
CA LYS A 629 -6.73 -1.47 3.00
C LYS A 629 -5.98 -2.37 3.97
N SER A 630 -6.44 -3.62 4.12
CA SER A 630 -5.75 -4.64 4.95
C SER A 630 -4.62 -5.40 4.21
N THR A 631 -4.05 -4.82 3.15
CA THR A 631 -3.00 -5.50 2.36
C THR A 631 -1.63 -4.98 2.76
N TYR A 632 -0.79 -5.87 3.29
CA TYR A 632 0.62 -5.62 3.55
C TYR A 632 1.42 -5.66 2.25
N VAL A 633 2.30 -4.67 2.08
CA VAL A 633 3.04 -4.43 0.84
C VAL A 633 4.54 -4.26 1.07
N CYS A 634 5.29 -4.36 -0.02
CA CYS A 634 6.70 -4.03 -0.11
C CYS A 634 6.99 -3.26 -1.40
N LEU A 635 8.06 -2.46 -1.40
CA LEU A 635 8.68 -1.97 -2.63
C LEU A 635 9.62 -3.06 -3.14
N LEU A 636 9.42 -3.49 -4.38
CA LEU A 636 10.27 -4.49 -5.03
C LEU A 636 10.97 -3.88 -6.22
N VAL A 637 12.31 -3.87 -6.18
CA VAL A 637 13.17 -3.38 -7.27
C VAL A 637 13.97 -4.55 -7.84
N LEU A 638 13.83 -4.77 -9.15
CA LEU A 638 14.46 -5.87 -9.89
C LEU A 638 15.31 -5.32 -11.04
N ASN A 639 16.48 -5.89 -11.27
CA ASN A 639 17.32 -5.63 -12.44
C ASN A 639 17.33 -6.86 -13.34
N LYS A 640 17.23 -6.67 -14.67
CA LYS A 640 17.28 -7.80 -15.61
C LYS A 640 18.67 -8.44 -15.66
N GLN A 641 19.73 -7.65 -15.47
CA GLN A 641 21.08 -8.17 -15.28
C GLN A 641 21.22 -8.87 -13.92
N PRO A 642 21.83 -10.06 -13.88
CA PRO A 642 22.07 -10.79 -12.64
C PRO A 642 22.84 -9.97 -11.60
N ARG A 643 22.41 -10.04 -10.34
CA ARG A 643 23.04 -9.39 -9.20
C ARG A 643 23.78 -10.39 -8.31
N GLU A 644 24.91 -9.97 -7.76
CA GLU A 644 25.64 -10.76 -6.74
C GLU A 644 25.14 -10.52 -5.32
N SER A 645 24.37 -9.45 -5.13
CA SER A 645 23.77 -9.10 -3.86
C SER A 645 22.53 -8.22 -4.07
N PHE A 646 21.66 -8.23 -3.07
CA PHE A 646 20.49 -7.37 -3.01
C PHE A 646 20.36 -6.72 -1.64
N ARG A 647 19.69 -5.57 -1.57
CA ARG A 647 19.41 -4.88 -0.32
C ARG A 647 18.03 -5.28 0.22
N TYR A 648 17.93 -5.47 1.52
CA TYR A 648 16.66 -5.72 2.20
C TYR A 648 16.52 -4.79 3.41
N ARG A 649 15.42 -4.05 3.47
CA ARG A 649 15.05 -3.24 4.63
C ARG A 649 13.70 -3.70 5.15
N HIS A 650 13.65 -4.10 6.42
CA HIS A 650 12.41 -4.27 7.14
C HIS A 650 12.03 -2.94 7.81
N VAL A 651 10.80 -2.50 7.64
CA VAL A 651 10.27 -1.27 8.25
C VAL A 651 9.39 -1.65 9.43
N HIS A 652 9.79 -1.25 10.63
CA HIS A 652 9.07 -1.55 11.87
C HIS A 652 7.87 -0.62 12.09
N SER A 653 7.98 0.62 11.62
CA SER A 653 6.95 1.65 11.73
C SER A 653 6.96 2.53 10.49
N PHE A 654 5.78 2.83 9.95
CA PHE A 654 5.69 3.79 8.85
C PHE A 654 6.20 5.18 9.24
N GLY A 655 6.02 5.57 10.52
CA GLY A 655 6.51 6.84 11.06
C GLY A 655 8.04 6.94 11.06
N GLU A 656 8.72 5.86 11.48
CA GLU A 656 10.20 5.78 11.43
C GLU A 656 10.70 5.87 9.98
N TRP A 657 10.04 5.15 9.07
CA TRP A 657 10.40 5.18 7.66
C TRP A 657 10.20 6.56 7.03
N MET A 658 9.17 7.33 7.43
CA MET A 658 8.98 8.70 6.93
C MET A 658 10.12 9.65 7.31
N VAL A 659 10.85 9.40 8.40
CA VAL A 659 12.01 10.21 8.81
C VAL A 659 13.19 9.98 7.86
N GLU A 660 13.43 8.72 7.46
CA GLU A 660 14.51 8.38 6.54
C GLU A 660 14.06 7.35 5.46
N PRO A 661 13.25 7.75 4.46
CA PRO A 661 12.71 6.83 3.46
C PRO A 661 13.78 6.17 2.58
N SER A 662 14.86 6.92 2.33
CA SER A 662 15.99 6.53 1.48
C SER A 662 16.99 5.60 2.16
N ALA A 663 16.90 5.40 3.48
CA ALA A 663 17.82 4.51 4.19
C ALA A 663 17.80 3.11 3.57
N LYS A 664 18.99 2.54 3.52
CA LYS A 664 19.25 1.21 2.99
C LYS A 664 19.32 0.25 4.17
N GLY A 665 18.65 -0.89 4.06
CA GLY A 665 18.79 -1.95 5.05
C GLY A 665 20.08 -2.74 4.82
N ILE A 666 20.09 -4.00 5.23
CA ILE A 666 21.25 -4.88 5.07
C ILE A 666 21.46 -5.30 3.61
N THR A 667 22.68 -5.71 3.30
CA THR A 667 23.04 -6.30 2.00
C THR A 667 23.18 -7.81 2.13
N LEU A 668 22.45 -8.56 1.31
CA LEU A 668 22.45 -10.02 1.28
C LEU A 668 23.13 -10.51 0.01
N GLY A 669 24.07 -11.44 0.15
CA GLY A 669 24.89 -11.98 -0.95
C GLY A 669 24.22 -13.10 -1.74
N LEU A 670 24.98 -13.68 -2.68
CA LEU A 670 24.57 -14.82 -3.51
C LEU A 670 24.17 -16.04 -2.69
N ASP A 671 24.86 -16.28 -1.57
CA ASP A 671 24.58 -17.38 -0.66
C ASP A 671 23.14 -17.32 -0.13
N ALA A 672 22.60 -16.13 0.10
CA ALA A 672 21.21 -15.93 0.49
C ALA A 672 20.26 -16.32 -0.65
N LEU A 673 20.48 -15.81 -1.88
CA LEU A 673 19.63 -16.12 -3.04
C LEU A 673 19.62 -17.61 -3.37
N GLU A 674 20.79 -18.26 -3.33
CA GLU A 674 20.94 -19.70 -3.56
C GLU A 674 20.31 -20.54 -2.45
N ARG A 675 20.45 -20.10 -1.19
CA ARG A 675 19.84 -20.75 -0.01
C ARG A 675 18.31 -20.72 -0.08
N TYR A 676 17.73 -19.57 -0.42
CA TYR A 676 16.28 -19.44 -0.46
C TYR A 676 15.69 -20.07 -1.72
N GLY A 677 16.16 -19.70 -2.92
CA GLY A 677 15.59 -20.20 -4.18
C GLY A 677 14.06 -20.08 -4.21
N LYS A 678 13.38 -21.21 -4.44
CA LYS A 678 11.91 -21.33 -4.40
C LYS A 678 11.31 -21.42 -2.99
N ARG A 679 12.12 -21.66 -1.95
CA ARG A 679 11.68 -21.75 -0.55
C ARG A 679 11.21 -20.39 -0.08
N PRO A 680 10.43 -20.30 1.01
CA PRO A 680 10.06 -19.05 1.65
C PRO A 680 11.28 -18.19 2.01
N TRP A 681 11.21 -16.89 1.75
CA TRP A 681 12.27 -15.92 2.00
C TRP A 681 12.10 -15.34 3.41
N VAL A 682 12.61 -16.07 4.41
CA VAL A 682 12.72 -15.59 5.80
C VAL A 682 13.96 -14.70 5.88
N LEU A 683 13.77 -13.40 5.66
CA LEU A 683 14.86 -12.42 5.54
C LEU A 683 15.21 -11.75 6.88
N PRO A 684 16.51 -11.52 7.17
CA PRO A 684 16.96 -10.82 8.36
C PRO A 684 16.80 -9.30 8.22
N ALA A 685 16.46 -8.62 9.29
CA ALA A 685 16.35 -7.16 9.36
C ALA A 685 17.70 -6.48 9.64
N ASP A 686 18.61 -7.18 10.34
CA ASP A 686 19.93 -6.70 10.74
C ASP A 686 20.99 -7.84 10.72
N ASP A 687 22.22 -7.51 11.07
CA ASP A 687 23.35 -8.45 11.07
C ASP A 687 23.23 -9.55 12.14
N ASP A 688 22.62 -9.26 13.30
CA ASP A 688 22.41 -10.25 14.36
C ASP A 688 21.37 -11.30 13.92
N GLU A 689 20.27 -10.85 13.32
CA GLU A 689 19.29 -11.73 12.70
C GLU A 689 19.89 -12.53 11.55
N ALA A 690 20.76 -11.91 10.72
CA ALA A 690 21.41 -12.59 9.60
C ALA A 690 22.30 -13.72 10.08
N LYS A 691 23.03 -13.50 11.18
CA LYS A 691 23.84 -14.54 11.82
C LYS A 691 22.97 -15.68 12.36
N VAL A 692 21.92 -15.37 13.11
CA VAL A 692 21.01 -16.39 13.66
C VAL A 692 20.37 -17.22 12.56
N LEU A 693 19.77 -16.58 11.54
CA LEU A 693 19.16 -17.29 10.42
C LEU A 693 20.19 -18.10 9.63
N GLY A 694 21.39 -17.55 9.41
CA GLY A 694 22.49 -18.25 8.76
C GLY A 694 22.85 -19.55 9.47
N THR A 695 23.05 -19.51 10.78
CA THR A 695 23.33 -20.69 11.62
C THR A 695 22.19 -21.69 11.59
N LEU A 696 20.94 -21.23 11.77
CA LEU A 696 19.76 -22.11 11.73
C LEU A 696 19.69 -22.88 10.40
N TRP A 697 20.01 -22.24 9.27
CA TRP A 697 19.98 -22.89 7.97
C TRP A 697 21.20 -23.78 7.67
N HIS A 698 22.40 -23.39 8.09
CA HIS A 698 23.63 -24.14 7.82
C HIS A 698 23.69 -25.43 8.64
N ASP A 699 23.39 -25.31 9.94
CA ASP A 699 23.51 -26.41 10.90
C ASP A 699 22.18 -27.14 11.14
N GLY A 700 21.10 -26.71 10.46
CA GLY A 700 19.77 -27.28 10.59
C GLY A 700 19.38 -28.28 9.50
N LEU A 701 18.62 -29.30 9.90
CA LEU A 701 17.66 -30.03 9.07
C LEU A 701 16.32 -29.28 9.07
N VAL A 702 15.41 -29.64 8.18
CA VAL A 702 14.05 -29.10 8.20
C VAL A 702 13.15 -30.02 9.03
N LEU A 703 12.20 -29.49 9.82
CA LEU A 703 11.35 -30.29 10.71
C LEU A 703 10.62 -31.42 9.96
N SER A 704 10.14 -31.14 8.75
CA SER A 704 9.49 -32.14 7.89
C SER A 704 10.41 -33.27 7.41
N ASP A 705 11.73 -33.19 7.59
CA ASP A 705 12.64 -34.31 7.37
C ASP A 705 12.71 -35.25 8.60
N VAL A 706 12.44 -34.73 9.80
CA VAL A 706 12.62 -35.45 11.08
C VAL A 706 11.31 -35.84 11.77
N ALA A 707 10.17 -35.29 11.38
CA ALA A 707 8.86 -35.62 11.91
C ALA A 707 7.73 -35.30 10.91
N ASP A 708 6.54 -35.83 11.15
CA ASP A 708 5.34 -35.52 10.36
C ASP A 708 4.57 -34.36 11.00
N VAL A 709 4.23 -33.35 10.21
CA VAL A 709 3.34 -32.24 10.61
C VAL A 709 1.98 -32.43 9.96
N ILE A 710 0.96 -32.74 10.76
CA ILE A 710 -0.35 -33.17 10.29
C ILE A 710 -1.46 -32.20 10.71
N ASN A 711 -2.39 -31.91 9.79
CA ASN A 711 -3.60 -31.19 10.13
C ASN A 711 -4.63 -32.14 10.79
N GLY A 712 -5.56 -31.59 11.58
CA GLY A 712 -6.63 -32.38 12.20
C GLY A 712 -7.61 -32.98 11.19
N PHE A 713 -8.56 -33.78 11.69
CA PHE A 713 -9.61 -34.34 10.84
C PHE A 713 -10.68 -33.29 10.49
N GLN A 714 -11.38 -33.49 9.37
CA GLN A 714 -12.44 -32.57 8.95
C GLN A 714 -13.78 -33.30 8.93
N THR A 715 -14.62 -32.99 9.92
CA THR A 715 -16.00 -33.50 9.98
C THR A 715 -16.91 -32.80 8.96
N SER A 716 -16.64 -31.54 8.59
CA SER A 716 -17.57 -30.65 7.85
C SER A 716 -18.94 -30.42 8.53
N ALA A 717 -19.09 -30.85 9.80
CA ALA A 717 -20.27 -30.65 10.66
C ALA A 717 -19.87 -30.75 12.13
N GLU A 718 -18.92 -29.92 12.55
CA GLU A 718 -18.48 -29.89 13.94
C GLU A 718 -19.63 -29.55 14.89
N ASP A 719 -20.59 -28.75 14.43
CA ASP A 719 -21.85 -28.47 15.10
C ASP A 719 -22.69 -29.72 15.40
N VAL A 720 -22.46 -30.85 14.74
CA VAL A 720 -23.17 -32.13 15.01
C VAL A 720 -22.28 -33.12 15.74
N PHE A 721 -21.04 -33.33 15.29
CA PHE A 721 -20.20 -34.41 15.84
C PHE A 721 -19.53 -34.06 17.17
N ALA A 722 -19.29 -32.79 17.45
CA ALA A 722 -18.56 -32.37 18.63
C ALA A 722 -19.51 -32.09 19.81
N ILE A 723 -19.17 -32.68 20.96
CA ILE A 723 -19.96 -32.70 22.19
C ILE A 723 -19.26 -31.83 23.25
N LYS A 724 -19.92 -30.72 23.63
CA LYS A 724 -19.58 -29.87 24.78
C LYS A 724 -20.41 -30.24 26.01
N ASN A 725 -19.91 -29.90 27.20
CA ASN A 725 -20.66 -29.94 28.46
C ASN A 725 -21.38 -31.29 28.69
N TRP A 726 -20.61 -32.37 28.72
CA TRP A 726 -21.14 -33.72 28.84
C TRP A 726 -20.98 -34.29 30.25
N SER A 727 -21.80 -35.29 30.59
CA SER A 727 -21.66 -36.12 31.78
C SER A 727 -21.69 -37.61 31.43
N LEU A 728 -20.95 -38.42 32.19
CA LEU A 728 -20.98 -39.89 32.06
C LEU A 728 -22.07 -40.47 32.93
N HIS A 729 -22.98 -41.23 32.31
CA HIS A 729 -24.09 -41.93 32.95
C HIS A 729 -23.94 -43.42 32.68
N GLY A 730 -23.09 -44.10 33.47
CA GLY A 730 -22.66 -45.47 33.16
C GLY A 730 -21.80 -45.48 31.89
N THR A 731 -22.19 -46.26 30.89
CA THR A 731 -21.51 -46.36 29.58
C THR A 731 -22.09 -45.41 28.52
N ARG A 732 -22.74 -44.32 28.96
CA ARG A 732 -23.41 -43.34 28.09
C ARG A 732 -22.89 -41.94 28.33
N VAL A 733 -22.73 -41.18 27.26
CA VAL A 733 -22.39 -39.76 27.27
C VAL A 733 -23.68 -38.97 27.11
N ARG A 734 -24.07 -38.23 28.14
CA ARG A 734 -25.22 -37.33 28.13
C ARG A 734 -24.78 -35.91 27.83
N PHE A 735 -25.50 -35.21 26.94
CA PHE A 735 -25.23 -33.81 26.59
C PHE A 735 -26.49 -33.09 26.10
N GLU A 736 -26.48 -31.77 26.12
CA GLU A 736 -27.57 -30.95 25.57
C GLU A 736 -27.20 -30.40 24.19
N LYS A 737 -28.15 -30.48 23.24
CA LYS A 737 -28.01 -29.87 21.92
C LYS A 737 -29.35 -29.31 21.45
N ALA A 738 -29.35 -28.04 21.07
CA ALA A 738 -30.54 -27.32 20.59
C ALA A 738 -31.77 -27.47 21.51
N GLY A 739 -31.55 -27.38 22.84
CA GLY A 739 -32.62 -27.48 23.84
C GLY A 739 -33.16 -28.89 24.12
N ARG A 740 -32.57 -29.93 23.50
CA ARG A 740 -32.89 -31.35 23.76
C ARG A 740 -31.69 -32.04 24.41
N ILE A 741 -31.97 -32.85 25.44
CA ILE A 741 -30.98 -33.73 26.05
C ILE A 741 -30.86 -34.99 25.20
N TRP A 742 -29.63 -35.33 24.84
CA TRP A 742 -29.26 -36.52 24.10
C TRP A 742 -28.36 -37.42 24.95
N GLU A 743 -28.45 -38.72 24.71
CA GLU A 743 -27.51 -39.71 25.21
C GLU A 743 -26.94 -40.45 24.00
N VAL A 744 -25.64 -40.75 24.02
CA VAL A 744 -24.99 -41.63 23.03
C VAL A 744 -24.11 -42.63 23.75
N GLU A 745 -23.85 -43.77 23.13
CA GLU A 745 -22.96 -44.79 23.67
C GLU A 745 -21.53 -44.25 23.81
N GLU A 746 -20.89 -44.42 24.97
CA GLU A 746 -19.53 -43.90 25.19
C GLU A 746 -18.53 -44.47 24.16
N GLN A 747 -18.71 -45.73 23.79
CA GLN A 747 -17.83 -46.48 22.88
C GLN A 747 -17.72 -45.85 21.47
N ILE A 748 -18.75 -45.14 21.02
CA ILE A 748 -18.75 -44.44 19.72
C ILE A 748 -18.14 -43.04 19.81
N THR A 749 -17.70 -42.62 20.98
CA THR A 749 -17.09 -41.31 21.21
C THR A 749 -15.60 -41.42 21.52
N ARG A 750 -14.86 -40.35 21.25
CA ARG A 750 -13.43 -40.23 21.60
C ARG A 750 -13.16 -38.89 22.29
N PRO A 751 -12.14 -38.80 23.18
CA PRO A 751 -11.66 -37.52 23.69
C PRO A 751 -11.32 -36.58 22.54
N TYR A 752 -11.74 -35.33 22.67
CA TYR A 752 -11.64 -34.35 21.60
C TYR A 752 -11.24 -32.99 22.16
N LEU A 753 -10.34 -32.31 21.46
CA LEU A 753 -9.95 -30.94 21.69
C LEU A 753 -10.81 -30.04 20.81
N MET A 754 -11.74 -29.32 21.41
CA MET A 754 -12.69 -28.43 20.74
C MET A 754 -12.11 -27.06 20.47
N ASP A 755 -11.34 -26.55 21.43
CA ASP A 755 -10.46 -25.43 21.20
C ASP A 755 -9.14 -25.63 21.93
N SER A 756 -8.14 -24.93 21.43
CA SER A 756 -6.77 -24.96 21.93
C SER A 756 -6.54 -23.91 23.03
N GLY A 757 -7.60 -23.45 23.70
CA GLY A 757 -7.54 -22.50 24.81
C GLY A 757 -6.85 -23.08 26.06
N GLY A 758 -7.06 -24.38 26.32
CA GLY A 758 -6.42 -25.11 27.43
C GLY A 758 -5.03 -25.68 27.11
N VAL A 759 -4.57 -25.57 25.85
CA VAL A 759 -3.26 -26.09 25.44
C VAL A 759 -2.15 -25.14 25.90
N SER A 760 -1.15 -25.68 26.59
CA SER A 760 0.05 -24.96 27.00
C SER A 760 1.29 -25.82 26.84
N SER A 761 2.44 -25.19 26.63
CA SER A 761 3.67 -25.96 26.47
C SER A 761 4.10 -26.68 27.72
N PHE A 762 4.74 -27.83 27.50
CA PHE A 762 5.19 -28.74 28.54
C PHE A 762 4.05 -29.15 29.49
N ALA A 763 2.82 -29.23 29.01
CA ALA A 763 1.69 -29.75 29.78
C ALA A 763 0.96 -30.81 28.97
N SER A 764 0.41 -31.81 29.67
CA SER A 764 -0.40 -32.83 29.03
C SER A 764 -1.70 -32.25 28.49
N VAL A 765 -2.03 -32.56 27.23
CA VAL A 765 -3.28 -32.16 26.60
C VAL A 765 -4.41 -33.01 27.16
N VAL A 766 -5.47 -32.35 27.61
CA VAL A 766 -6.71 -32.98 28.05
C VAL A 766 -7.83 -32.53 27.10
N GLY A 767 -8.61 -33.49 26.61
CA GLY A 767 -9.80 -33.16 25.82
C GLY A 767 -10.83 -32.41 26.65
N ASP A 768 -11.23 -31.23 26.19
CA ASP A 768 -12.30 -30.39 26.75
C ASP A 768 -13.70 -30.80 26.24
N GLY A 769 -13.75 -31.72 25.28
CA GLY A 769 -14.97 -32.30 24.75
C GLY A 769 -14.83 -33.76 24.34
N ARG A 770 -15.88 -34.26 23.69
CA ARG A 770 -15.88 -35.57 23.02
C ARG A 770 -16.36 -35.40 21.60
N VAL A 771 -15.95 -36.29 20.71
CA VAL A 771 -16.44 -36.34 19.34
C VAL A 771 -17.10 -37.69 19.06
N ILE A 772 -18.26 -37.68 18.41
CA ILE A 772 -18.87 -38.90 17.86
C ILE A 772 -18.00 -39.35 16.69
N PHE A 773 -17.35 -40.49 16.84
CA PHE A 773 -16.39 -41.06 15.89
C PHE A 773 -16.97 -42.34 15.29
N PRO A 774 -17.67 -42.27 14.14
CA PRO A 774 -18.39 -43.39 13.55
C PRO A 774 -17.46 -44.35 12.77
N TYR A 775 -16.26 -44.60 13.30
CA TYR A 775 -15.24 -45.41 12.68
C TYR A 775 -14.66 -46.40 13.69
N GLU A 776 -14.33 -47.59 13.21
CA GLU A 776 -13.53 -48.58 13.93
C GLU A 776 -12.07 -48.47 13.48
N LEU A 777 -11.13 -48.66 14.40
CA LEU A 777 -9.71 -48.72 14.06
C LEU A 777 -9.35 -50.17 13.69
N GLY A 778 -8.89 -50.37 12.46
CA GLY A 778 -8.43 -51.66 11.96
C GLY A 778 -7.07 -52.08 12.54
N GLY A 779 -6.60 -53.27 12.13
CA GLY A 779 -5.39 -53.89 12.69
C GLY A 779 -4.09 -53.13 12.45
N ARG A 780 -4.08 -52.13 11.56
CA ARG A 780 -2.95 -51.22 11.30
C ARG A 780 -3.27 -49.77 11.70
N GLY A 781 -4.32 -49.56 12.49
CA GLY A 781 -4.76 -48.22 12.95
C GLY A 781 -5.59 -47.44 11.92
N GLU A 782 -6.02 -48.08 10.84
CA GLU A 782 -6.85 -47.44 9.81
C GLU A 782 -8.30 -47.23 10.27
N ALA A 783 -8.85 -46.04 10.06
CA ALA A 783 -10.23 -45.71 10.39
C ALA A 783 -11.19 -46.26 9.31
N VAL A 784 -11.91 -47.31 9.65
CA VAL A 784 -12.92 -47.96 8.81
C VAL A 784 -14.31 -47.50 9.25
N LEU A 785 -15.09 -46.94 8.31
CA LEU A 785 -16.45 -46.46 8.62
C LEU A 785 -17.32 -47.64 9.08
N ILE A 786 -18.02 -47.48 10.20
CA ILE A 786 -18.96 -48.49 10.69
C ILE A 786 -20.16 -48.52 9.73
N PRO A 787 -20.56 -49.68 9.17
CA PRO A 787 -21.69 -49.73 8.22
C PRO A 787 -23.03 -49.32 8.85
N PRO A 788 -24.00 -48.77 8.08
CA PRO A 788 -25.28 -48.30 8.61
C PRO A 788 -26.06 -49.35 9.44
N ALA A 789 -26.06 -50.61 9.00
CA ALA A 789 -26.74 -51.69 9.72
C ALA A 789 -26.15 -51.92 11.12
N ARG A 790 -24.82 -51.84 11.24
CA ARG A 790 -24.11 -51.97 12.52
C ARG A 790 -24.23 -50.72 13.38
N MET A 791 -24.19 -49.53 12.78
CA MET A 791 -24.47 -48.29 13.52
C MET A 791 -25.84 -48.33 14.18
N ALA A 792 -26.87 -48.84 13.48
CA ALA A 792 -28.22 -48.96 14.02
C ALA A 792 -28.36 -50.05 15.11
N SER A 793 -27.63 -51.16 15.02
CA SER A 793 -27.71 -52.26 15.99
C SER A 793 -26.83 -52.05 17.22
N ASP A 794 -25.59 -51.63 17.01
CA ASP A 794 -24.54 -51.61 18.02
C ASP A 794 -24.52 -50.25 18.76
N PHE A 795 -24.97 -49.17 18.09
CA PHE A 795 -25.00 -47.81 18.62
C PHE A 795 -26.37 -47.12 18.40
N PRO A 796 -27.49 -47.71 18.88
CA PRO A 796 -28.84 -47.23 18.60
C PRO A 796 -29.11 -45.79 19.05
N LEU A 797 -28.49 -45.32 20.14
CA LEU A 797 -28.67 -43.96 20.63
C LEU A 797 -27.92 -42.95 19.77
N ALA A 798 -26.66 -43.23 19.40
CA ALA A 798 -25.92 -42.43 18.44
C ALA A 798 -26.60 -42.42 17.05
N TRP A 799 -27.19 -43.54 16.64
CA TRP A 799 -27.97 -43.64 15.41
C TRP A 799 -29.21 -42.74 15.43
N GLU A 800 -29.97 -42.72 16.54
CA GLU A 800 -31.10 -41.80 16.71
C GLU A 800 -30.65 -40.34 16.60
N TYR A 801 -29.57 -39.98 17.31
CA TYR A 801 -29.01 -38.64 17.29
C TYR A 801 -28.59 -38.20 15.88
N LEU A 802 -27.83 -39.03 15.17
CA LEU A 802 -27.34 -38.71 13.83
C LEU A 802 -28.49 -38.60 12.82
N ASN A 803 -29.50 -39.48 12.90
CA ASN A 803 -30.69 -39.39 12.04
C ASN A 803 -31.47 -38.09 12.25
N ALA A 804 -31.61 -37.63 13.49
CA ALA A 804 -32.24 -36.35 13.79
C ALA A 804 -31.51 -35.16 13.12
N HIS A 805 -30.23 -35.31 12.79
CA HIS A 805 -29.39 -34.31 12.12
C HIS A 805 -29.08 -34.66 10.65
N SER A 806 -29.71 -35.70 10.08
CA SER A 806 -29.41 -36.21 8.73
C SER A 806 -29.54 -35.16 7.63
N VAL A 807 -30.51 -34.24 7.73
CA VAL A 807 -30.69 -33.12 6.79
C VAL A 807 -29.47 -32.19 6.79
N ARG A 808 -28.96 -31.82 7.97
CA ARG A 808 -27.76 -30.99 8.13
C ARG A 808 -26.52 -31.70 7.62
N LEU A 809 -26.42 -33.01 7.87
CA LEU A 809 -25.29 -33.85 7.45
C LEU A 809 -25.26 -34.11 5.94
N SER A 810 -26.42 -34.17 5.28
CA SER A 810 -26.50 -34.42 3.83
C SER A 810 -26.16 -33.21 2.96
N ARG A 811 -26.10 -31.99 3.52
CA ARG A 811 -25.78 -30.74 2.81
C ARG A 811 -24.27 -30.45 2.73
N ARG A 812 -23.42 -31.34 3.25
CA ARG A 812 -21.98 -31.11 3.38
C ARG A 812 -21.23 -31.48 2.11
N ASP A 813 -20.11 -30.80 1.88
CA ASP A 813 -19.08 -31.27 0.95
C ASP A 813 -18.31 -32.43 1.61
N VAL A 814 -18.48 -33.63 1.06
CA VAL A 814 -17.88 -34.88 1.54
C VAL A 814 -17.16 -35.55 0.38
N SER A 815 -15.87 -35.86 0.57
CA SER A 815 -15.04 -36.44 -0.47
C SER A 815 -14.23 -37.64 0.08
N PRO A 816 -14.37 -38.84 -0.52
CA PRO A 816 -15.27 -39.18 -1.64
C PRO A 816 -16.76 -39.15 -1.26
N PRO A 817 -17.69 -39.05 -2.24
CA PRO A 817 -19.12 -39.05 -1.98
C PRO A 817 -19.57 -40.28 -1.15
N PRO A 818 -20.43 -40.11 -0.15
CA PRO A 818 -20.89 -41.21 0.71
C PRO A 818 -21.80 -42.19 -0.05
N ALA A 819 -21.75 -43.46 0.30
CA ALA A 819 -22.70 -44.45 -0.23
C ALA A 819 -24.10 -44.26 0.40
N PRO A 820 -25.17 -44.84 -0.19
CA PRO A 820 -26.51 -44.74 0.38
C PRO A 820 -26.56 -45.17 1.86
N GLY A 821 -27.10 -44.29 2.71
CA GLY A 821 -27.21 -44.54 4.16
C GLY A 821 -26.00 -44.12 4.99
N GLU A 822 -24.88 -43.70 4.39
CA GLU A 822 -23.66 -43.26 5.08
C GLU A 822 -23.60 -41.74 5.32
N PHE A 823 -24.75 -41.11 5.55
CA PHE A 823 -24.85 -39.64 5.68
C PHE A 823 -24.00 -39.06 6.83
N TYR A 824 -23.58 -39.89 7.79
CA TYR A 824 -22.75 -39.55 8.95
C TYR A 824 -21.23 -39.63 8.72
N ARG A 825 -20.78 -39.99 7.51
CA ARG A 825 -19.36 -39.98 7.14
C ARG A 825 -18.74 -38.58 7.35
N PHE A 826 -17.50 -38.50 7.82
CA PHE A 826 -16.77 -37.22 7.92
C PHE A 826 -16.40 -36.68 6.53
N GLY A 827 -16.20 -35.37 6.42
CA GLY A 827 -15.96 -34.70 5.14
C GLY A 827 -14.69 -35.16 4.42
N ARG A 828 -13.63 -35.48 5.19
CA ARG A 828 -12.31 -35.90 4.69
C ARG A 828 -11.76 -37.05 5.55
N HIS A 829 -11.03 -37.99 4.94
CA HIS A 829 -10.55 -39.22 5.59
C HIS A 829 -9.05 -39.21 5.91
N GLN A 830 -8.28 -38.26 5.35
CA GLN A 830 -6.82 -38.28 5.33
C GLN A 830 -6.15 -38.27 6.71
N ALA A 831 -6.78 -37.64 7.70
CA ALA A 831 -6.20 -37.45 9.04
C ALA A 831 -6.84 -38.33 10.13
N LEU A 832 -7.80 -39.20 9.79
CA LEU A 832 -8.54 -39.98 10.80
C LEU A 832 -7.64 -40.98 11.54
N ASN A 833 -6.64 -41.53 10.85
CA ASN A 833 -5.73 -42.53 11.41
C ASN A 833 -4.71 -41.90 12.37
N THR A 834 -4.35 -40.64 12.15
CA THR A 834 -3.26 -39.97 12.86
C THR A 834 -3.74 -39.01 13.94
N ALA A 835 -4.93 -38.43 13.79
CA ALA A 835 -5.46 -37.46 14.76
C ALA A 835 -5.70 -38.06 16.15
N PHE A 836 -5.98 -39.36 16.25
CA PHE A 836 -6.21 -40.06 17.52
C PHE A 836 -5.01 -40.93 17.96
N ALA A 837 -3.87 -40.88 17.24
CA ALA A 837 -2.67 -41.60 17.65
C ALA A 837 -2.14 -41.04 18.97
N ASP A 838 -1.64 -41.90 19.85
CA ASP A 838 -0.93 -41.50 21.05
C ASP A 838 0.49 -41.02 20.71
N GLY A 839 1.06 -40.15 21.55
CA GLY A 839 2.40 -39.60 21.33
C GLY A 839 2.42 -38.57 20.20
N LYS A 840 1.96 -37.36 20.50
CA LYS A 840 2.01 -36.22 19.56
C LYS A 840 2.12 -34.88 20.29
N ILE A 841 2.59 -33.86 19.57
CA ILE A 841 2.58 -32.47 20.05
C ILE A 841 1.40 -31.78 19.37
N ILE A 842 0.41 -31.27 20.11
CA ILE A 842 -0.77 -30.59 19.56
C ILE A 842 -0.65 -29.08 19.78
N TYR A 843 -0.99 -28.30 18.75
CA TYR A 843 -0.92 -26.85 18.83
C TYR A 843 -1.90 -26.17 17.86
N SER A 844 -2.25 -24.91 18.13
CA SER A 844 -3.17 -24.12 17.30
C SER A 844 -2.46 -23.47 16.11
N VAL A 845 -3.14 -23.32 14.97
CA VAL A 845 -2.59 -22.60 13.81
C VAL A 845 -2.32 -21.14 14.14
N ASN A 846 -3.26 -20.42 14.75
CA ASN A 846 -3.02 -19.05 15.19
C ASN A 846 -2.64 -19.06 16.67
N GLN A 847 -1.44 -18.55 16.99
CA GLN A 847 -0.89 -18.60 18.34
C GLN A 847 -0.53 -17.22 18.86
N LEU A 848 -0.80 -17.02 20.16
CA LEU A 848 -0.24 -15.96 20.97
C LEU A 848 0.53 -16.65 22.10
N GLY A 849 1.85 -16.46 22.14
CA GLY A 849 2.71 -17.07 23.14
C GLY A 849 2.80 -18.60 23.07
N ASP A 850 2.86 -19.22 24.25
CA ASP A 850 3.38 -20.58 24.45
C ASP A 850 2.30 -21.68 24.39
N LYS A 851 2.14 -22.35 23.24
CA LYS A 851 1.01 -23.27 22.97
C LYS A 851 1.39 -24.59 22.25
N TYR A 852 2.31 -25.38 22.81
CA TYR A 852 2.67 -26.70 22.29
C TYR A 852 2.38 -27.82 23.30
N GLY A 853 1.18 -28.38 23.27
CA GLY A 853 0.77 -29.40 24.25
C GLY A 853 1.33 -30.79 23.95
N TRP A 854 1.67 -31.53 25.00
CA TRP A 854 2.07 -32.94 24.92
C TRP A 854 0.84 -33.84 24.99
N ASP A 855 0.60 -34.68 24.00
CA ASP A 855 -0.49 -35.65 24.05
C ASP A 855 0.03 -37.09 24.06
N SER A 856 -0.15 -37.75 25.19
CA SER A 856 0.04 -39.19 25.37
C SER A 856 -1.27 -39.97 25.43
N ALA A 857 -2.43 -39.29 25.38
CA ALA A 857 -3.74 -39.89 25.60
C ALA A 857 -4.54 -40.14 24.30
N GLY A 858 -4.04 -39.68 23.15
CA GLY A 858 -4.71 -39.87 21.86
C GLY A 858 -5.91 -38.93 21.66
N VAL A 859 -5.81 -37.70 22.16
CA VAL A 859 -6.85 -36.68 22.01
C VAL A 859 -6.98 -36.28 20.54
N GLY A 860 -8.20 -36.36 19.99
CA GLY A 860 -8.49 -35.93 18.63
C GLY A 860 -8.62 -34.41 18.49
N PHE A 861 -8.34 -33.88 17.30
CA PHE A 861 -8.39 -32.44 17.01
C PHE A 861 -8.84 -32.20 15.55
N ALA A 862 -9.48 -31.06 15.29
CA ALA A 862 -10.00 -30.74 13.97
C ALA A 862 -9.07 -29.86 13.13
N SER A 863 -9.23 -29.96 11.81
CA SER A 863 -8.67 -28.96 10.89
C SER A 863 -9.67 -27.82 10.68
N GLY A 864 -9.17 -26.59 10.66
CA GLY A 864 -9.97 -25.36 10.60
C GLY A 864 -9.34 -24.24 9.78
N GLY A 865 -8.48 -24.56 8.82
CA GLY A 865 -7.76 -23.55 8.03
C GLY A 865 -6.86 -22.68 8.92
N THR A 866 -7.18 -21.39 9.08
CA THR A 866 -6.42 -20.45 9.93
C THR A 866 -6.78 -20.54 11.42
N ALA A 867 -7.80 -21.30 11.80
CA ALA A 867 -8.30 -21.37 13.19
C ALA A 867 -8.38 -22.80 13.75
N GLY A 868 -7.82 -23.80 13.06
CA GLY A 868 -7.80 -25.18 13.56
C GLY A 868 -6.50 -25.57 14.24
N GLU A 869 -6.36 -26.87 14.48
CA GLU A 869 -5.23 -27.49 15.15
C GLU A 869 -4.35 -28.30 14.20
N VAL A 870 -3.07 -28.39 14.59
CA VAL A 870 -2.03 -29.15 13.90
C VAL A 870 -1.32 -30.00 14.96
N ALA A 871 -0.75 -31.13 14.54
CA ALA A 871 0.10 -31.92 15.39
C ALA A 871 1.42 -32.33 14.74
N ILE A 872 2.41 -32.60 15.58
CA ILE A 872 3.70 -33.20 15.19
C ILE A 872 3.74 -34.62 15.73
N THR A 873 4.04 -35.58 14.86
CA THR A 873 4.05 -37.01 15.17
C THR A 873 5.16 -37.74 14.38
N ASN A 874 5.29 -39.05 14.58
CA ASN A 874 6.23 -39.92 13.85
C ASN A 874 7.66 -39.36 13.75
N PRO A 875 8.32 -39.10 14.90
CA PRO A 875 9.70 -38.64 14.88
C PRO A 875 10.60 -39.73 14.28
N ARG A 876 11.65 -39.31 13.57
CA ARG A 876 12.58 -40.20 12.84
C ARG A 876 13.99 -39.63 12.87
N MET A 877 14.93 -40.36 12.26
CA MET A 877 16.37 -40.01 12.25
C MET A 877 16.99 -39.86 13.66
N GLY A 878 16.47 -40.59 14.66
CA GLY A 878 17.00 -40.57 16.03
C GLY A 878 16.41 -39.49 16.95
N TYR A 879 15.69 -38.50 16.41
CA TYR A 879 15.02 -37.47 17.21
C TYR A 879 13.81 -38.03 17.98
N SER A 880 13.49 -37.42 19.12
CA SER A 880 12.25 -37.71 19.87
C SER A 880 11.28 -36.52 19.86
N LEU A 881 10.00 -36.77 20.13
CA LEU A 881 9.00 -35.69 20.24
C LEU A 881 9.30 -34.75 21.42
N GLU A 882 9.84 -35.26 22.52
CA GLU A 882 10.25 -34.40 23.65
C GLU A 882 11.37 -33.44 23.25
N PHE A 883 12.34 -33.90 22.46
CA PHE A 883 13.37 -33.01 21.92
C PHE A 883 12.76 -31.92 21.03
N LEU A 884 11.83 -32.29 20.15
CA LEU A 884 11.15 -31.34 19.26
C LEU A 884 10.25 -30.35 20.03
N LEU A 885 9.57 -30.80 21.09
CA LEU A 885 8.79 -29.94 21.98
C LEU A 885 9.66 -28.89 22.66
N ALA A 886 10.84 -29.29 23.15
CA ALA A 886 11.81 -28.39 23.73
C ALA A 886 12.31 -27.35 22.71
N LEU A 887 12.60 -27.80 21.48
CA LEU A 887 13.06 -26.94 20.40
C LEU A 887 11.99 -25.90 20.00
N LEU A 888 10.72 -26.29 19.89
CA LEU A 888 9.62 -25.37 19.56
C LEU A 888 9.47 -24.23 20.57
N ASN A 889 9.88 -24.47 21.81
CA ASN A 889 9.87 -23.51 22.90
C ASN A 889 11.16 -22.65 22.98
N HIS A 890 12.11 -22.86 22.08
CA HIS A 890 13.34 -22.08 22.04
C HIS A 890 13.13 -20.71 21.39
N ARG A 891 13.79 -19.67 21.90
CA ARG A 891 13.65 -18.27 21.42
C ARG A 891 13.91 -18.14 19.92
N THR A 892 14.92 -18.82 19.39
CA THR A 892 15.26 -18.74 17.96
C THR A 892 14.27 -19.49 17.06
N SER A 893 13.62 -20.53 17.57
CA SER A 893 12.51 -21.20 16.89
C SER A 893 11.29 -20.28 16.81
N GLU A 894 10.95 -19.62 17.91
CA GLU A 894 9.89 -18.62 17.97
C GLU A 894 10.15 -17.48 16.98
N PHE A 895 11.38 -16.95 16.98
CA PHE A 895 11.84 -15.93 16.03
C PHE A 895 11.63 -16.35 14.57
N PHE A 896 12.11 -17.55 14.21
CA PHE A 896 11.95 -18.10 12.86
C PHE A 896 10.47 -18.26 12.49
N LEU A 897 9.67 -18.85 13.36
CA LEU A 897 8.25 -19.12 13.12
C LEU A 897 7.44 -17.82 12.95
N ARG A 898 7.75 -16.77 13.70
CA ARG A 898 7.09 -15.46 13.54
C ARG A 898 7.45 -14.77 12.23
N LYS A 899 8.71 -14.85 11.78
CA LYS A 899 9.10 -14.31 10.47
C LYS A 899 8.53 -15.11 9.30
N ARG A 900 8.46 -16.45 9.45
CA ARG A 900 7.93 -17.36 8.44
C ARG A 900 6.41 -17.31 8.36
N GLY A 901 5.76 -17.14 9.51
CA GLY A 901 4.32 -17.05 9.70
C GLY A 901 3.75 -15.68 9.34
N SER A 902 2.43 -15.61 9.14
CA SER A 902 1.75 -14.33 8.92
C SER A 902 1.28 -13.73 10.25
N PRO A 903 1.48 -12.42 10.49
CA PRO A 903 0.93 -11.74 11.65
C PRO A 903 -0.59 -11.55 11.51
N PHE A 904 -1.28 -11.53 12.65
CA PHE A 904 -2.70 -11.23 12.81
C PHE A 904 -2.90 -10.22 13.95
N ARG A 905 -4.08 -9.59 14.00
CA ARG A 905 -4.43 -8.61 15.05
C ARG A 905 -4.26 -9.22 16.45
N GLY A 906 -3.83 -8.39 17.41
CA GLY A 906 -3.68 -8.80 18.82
C GLY A 906 -2.41 -9.60 19.13
N GLY A 907 -1.38 -9.51 18.30
CA GLY A 907 -0.08 -10.17 18.52
C GLY A 907 -0.03 -11.65 18.11
N TYR A 908 -1.06 -12.14 17.40
CA TYR A 908 -1.13 -13.53 16.95
C TYR A 908 -0.28 -13.76 15.70
N TYR A 909 0.36 -14.94 15.62
CA TYR A 909 1.11 -15.38 14.44
C TYR A 909 0.60 -16.72 13.94
N SER A 910 0.53 -16.87 12.61
CA SER A 910 0.20 -18.13 11.96
C SER A 910 1.34 -19.14 12.01
N ARG A 911 1.04 -20.35 12.46
CA ARG A 911 1.92 -21.51 12.56
C ARG A 911 1.29 -22.72 11.87
N GLY A 912 0.64 -22.50 10.73
CA GLY A 912 0.07 -23.59 9.93
C GLY A 912 1.10 -24.69 9.63
N SER A 913 0.62 -25.86 9.21
CA SER A 913 1.48 -27.03 8.94
C SER A 913 2.68 -26.70 8.03
N ALA A 914 2.50 -25.90 6.99
CA ALA A 914 3.59 -25.46 6.12
C ALA A 914 4.65 -24.57 6.82
N VAL A 915 4.24 -23.73 7.77
CA VAL A 915 5.16 -22.84 8.52
C VAL A 915 6.02 -23.65 9.48
N VAL A 916 5.41 -24.54 10.24
CA VAL A 916 6.11 -25.37 11.23
C VAL A 916 6.94 -26.46 10.56
N SER A 917 6.47 -27.01 9.42
CA SER A 917 7.25 -27.95 8.62
C SER A 917 8.60 -27.39 8.18
N ASP A 918 8.72 -26.08 8.00
CA ASP A 918 9.94 -25.38 7.58
C ASP A 918 10.89 -25.06 8.75
N LEU A 919 10.50 -25.34 10.01
CA LEU A 919 11.30 -25.02 11.18
C LEU A 919 12.67 -25.71 11.13
N PRO A 920 13.79 -24.97 11.31
CA PRO A 920 15.11 -25.57 11.41
C PRO A 920 15.27 -26.40 12.69
N VAL A 921 15.71 -27.64 12.52
CA VAL A 921 16.03 -28.59 13.59
C VAL A 921 17.53 -28.84 13.60
N PRO A 922 18.24 -28.67 14.71
CA PRO A 922 19.69 -28.81 14.70
C PRO A 922 20.12 -30.21 14.27
N ARG A 923 21.13 -30.31 13.41
CA ARG A 923 21.67 -31.58 12.92
C ARG A 923 22.46 -32.29 14.01
N LEU A 924 22.02 -33.49 14.37
CA LEU A 924 22.67 -34.35 15.36
C LEU A 924 23.29 -35.57 14.67
N ASP A 925 24.55 -35.86 15.01
CA ASP A 925 25.18 -37.14 14.68
C ASP A 925 24.89 -38.15 15.79
N PHE A 926 23.93 -39.06 15.53
CA PHE A 926 23.54 -40.09 16.49
C PHE A 926 24.54 -41.24 16.62
N GLU A 927 25.62 -41.26 15.83
CA GLU A 927 26.77 -42.14 16.05
C GLU A 927 27.77 -41.52 17.06
N ASN A 928 27.66 -40.22 17.34
CA ASN A 928 28.52 -39.52 18.27
C ASN A 928 27.94 -39.51 19.71
N ALA A 929 28.68 -40.10 20.65
CA ALA A 929 28.26 -40.21 22.05
C ALA A 929 27.97 -38.86 22.72
N ALA A 930 28.71 -37.80 22.38
CA ALA A 930 28.48 -36.47 22.96
C ALA A 930 27.13 -35.89 22.53
N THR A 931 26.80 -36.04 21.24
CA THR A 931 25.55 -35.55 20.66
C THR A 931 24.35 -36.35 21.15
N VAL A 932 24.49 -37.68 21.28
CA VAL A 932 23.48 -38.55 21.90
C VAL A 932 23.25 -38.18 23.37
N SER A 933 24.32 -37.89 24.12
CA SER A 933 24.21 -37.46 25.52
C SER A 933 23.43 -36.16 25.65
N LEU A 934 23.70 -35.18 24.79
CA LEU A 934 22.99 -33.90 24.79
C LEU A 934 21.51 -34.08 24.42
N HIS A 935 21.22 -34.86 23.38
CA HIS A 935 19.83 -35.19 23.02
C HIS A 935 19.08 -35.81 24.21
N ASN A 936 19.67 -36.82 24.86
CA ASN A 936 19.05 -37.51 25.99
C ASN A 936 18.84 -36.58 27.19
N GLU A 937 19.74 -35.62 27.41
CA GLU A 937 19.60 -34.63 28.46
C GLU A 937 18.42 -33.66 28.19
N VAL A 938 18.28 -33.17 26.95
CA VAL A 938 17.12 -32.37 26.54
C VAL A 938 15.81 -33.14 26.72
N VAL A 939 15.78 -34.43 26.36
CA VAL A 939 14.61 -35.29 26.57
C VAL A 939 14.29 -35.46 28.05
N ARG A 940 15.31 -35.69 28.89
CA ARG A 940 15.15 -35.83 30.35
C ARG A 940 14.55 -34.57 30.96
N LEU A 941 15.15 -33.41 30.69
CA LEU A 941 14.69 -32.11 31.19
C LEU A 941 13.25 -31.80 30.75
N THR A 942 12.91 -32.15 29.52
CA THR A 942 11.56 -31.92 28.97
C THR A 942 10.51 -32.79 29.66
N ARG A 943 10.81 -34.06 29.92
CA ARG A 943 9.93 -34.96 30.68
C ARG A 943 9.74 -34.47 32.12
N GLU A 944 10.79 -33.93 32.75
CA GLU A 944 10.71 -33.33 34.07
C GLU A 944 9.81 -32.08 34.08
N LEU A 945 9.91 -31.22 33.06
CA LEU A 945 9.02 -30.08 32.89
C LEU A 945 7.56 -30.50 32.72
N ILE A 946 7.29 -31.49 31.86
CA ILE A 946 5.93 -32.03 31.67
C ILE A 946 5.36 -32.54 33.00
N SER A 947 6.12 -33.37 33.69
CA SER A 947 5.72 -33.91 34.99
C SER A 947 5.52 -32.83 36.05
N LEU A 948 6.37 -31.79 36.06
CA LEU A 948 6.26 -30.68 36.99
C LEU A 948 4.99 -29.87 36.72
N ARG A 949 4.73 -29.51 35.46
CA ARG A 949 3.56 -28.74 35.04
C ARG A 949 2.25 -29.47 35.35
N ASP A 950 2.18 -30.76 35.03
CA ASP A 950 1.01 -31.59 35.30
C ASP A 950 0.69 -31.69 36.80
N ARG A 951 1.73 -31.80 37.65
CA ARG A 951 1.58 -31.79 39.12
C ARG A 951 1.27 -30.41 39.70
N SER A 952 1.71 -29.34 39.04
CA SER A 952 1.61 -27.97 39.56
C SER A 952 0.29 -27.28 39.23
N GLY A 953 -0.52 -27.85 38.33
CA GLY A 953 -1.82 -27.29 37.95
C GLY A 953 -2.80 -27.08 39.11
N SER A 954 -2.63 -27.80 40.22
CA SER A 954 -3.44 -27.70 41.44
C SER A 954 -2.68 -27.11 42.65
N ALA A 955 -1.42 -26.68 42.48
CA ALA A 955 -0.59 -26.17 43.56
C ALA A 955 -1.03 -24.75 44.00
N VAL A 956 -1.05 -24.51 45.31
CA VAL A 956 -1.43 -23.22 45.93
C VAL A 956 -0.35 -22.71 46.89
N GLY A 957 -0.28 -21.39 47.09
CA GLY A 957 0.64 -20.74 48.02
C GLY A 957 2.11 -21.08 47.75
N ARG A 958 2.84 -21.50 48.79
CA ARG A 958 4.28 -21.81 48.74
C ARG A 958 4.65 -22.87 47.70
N ALA A 959 3.84 -23.92 47.58
CA ALA A 959 4.10 -25.00 46.63
C ALA A 959 4.06 -24.51 45.17
N ARG A 960 3.22 -23.52 44.86
CA ARG A 960 3.16 -22.88 43.53
C ARG A 960 4.41 -22.04 43.25
N GLU A 961 4.92 -21.31 44.25
CA GLU A 961 6.17 -20.55 44.09
C GLU A 961 7.38 -21.46 43.90
N GLU A 962 7.48 -22.54 44.68
CA GLU A 962 8.56 -23.52 44.57
C GLU A 962 8.54 -24.21 43.20
N ALA A 963 7.36 -24.63 42.73
CA ALA A 963 7.17 -25.18 41.39
C ALA A 963 7.55 -24.17 40.29
N GLY A 964 7.17 -22.89 40.44
CA GLY A 964 7.54 -21.85 39.47
C GLY A 964 9.05 -21.59 39.42
N ARG A 965 9.76 -21.62 40.56
CA ARG A 965 11.22 -21.49 40.59
C ARG A 965 11.91 -22.67 39.92
N GLU A 966 11.40 -23.88 40.15
CA GLU A 966 11.91 -25.10 39.54
C GLU A 966 11.65 -25.13 38.03
N GLU A 967 10.45 -24.74 37.59
CA GLU A 967 10.13 -24.59 36.16
C GLU A 967 11.10 -23.61 35.49
N ALA A 968 11.35 -22.45 36.12
CA ALA A 968 12.29 -21.48 35.61
C ALA A 968 13.74 -22.01 35.58
N ARG A 969 14.14 -22.87 36.52
CA ARG A 969 15.46 -23.54 36.52
C ARG A 969 15.57 -24.49 35.34
N LEU A 970 14.62 -25.40 35.18
CA LEU A 970 14.61 -26.38 34.09
C LEU A 970 14.56 -25.71 32.70
N ARG A 971 13.76 -24.65 32.53
CA ARG A 971 13.73 -23.87 31.28
C ARG A 971 15.07 -23.19 30.98
N ARG A 972 15.79 -22.70 31.98
CA ARG A 972 17.15 -22.14 31.80
C ARG A 972 18.15 -23.22 31.39
N GLU A 973 18.10 -24.39 32.02
CA GLU A 973 18.97 -25.53 31.66
C GLU A 973 18.70 -26.00 30.22
N LEU A 974 17.43 -26.12 29.82
CA LEU A 974 17.07 -26.41 28.43
C LEU A 974 17.60 -25.36 27.45
N LYS A 975 17.47 -24.06 27.77
CA LYS A 975 18.02 -22.99 26.94
C LYS A 975 19.54 -23.19 26.75
N GLN A 976 20.27 -23.45 27.83
CA GLN A 976 21.71 -23.67 27.76
C GLN A 976 22.10 -24.85 26.85
N GLN A 977 21.33 -25.94 26.85
CA GLN A 977 21.57 -27.07 25.94
C GLN A 977 21.45 -26.65 24.47
N PHE A 978 20.40 -25.90 24.10
CA PHE A 978 20.22 -25.41 22.73
C PHE A 978 21.21 -24.30 22.34
N ASP A 979 21.57 -23.42 23.27
CA ASP A 979 22.59 -22.39 23.06
C ASP A 979 23.95 -23.03 22.74
N GLN A 980 24.33 -24.08 23.48
CA GLN A 980 25.56 -24.83 23.24
C GLN A 980 25.53 -25.55 21.89
N LEU A 981 24.36 -26.05 21.51
CA LEU A 981 24.18 -26.85 20.30
C LEU A 981 24.21 -26.00 19.03
N TRP A 982 23.54 -24.85 19.04
CA TRP A 982 23.52 -23.93 17.90
C TRP A 982 24.74 -23.02 17.85
N ASN A 983 25.30 -22.64 19.01
CA ASN A 983 26.40 -21.69 19.15
C ASN A 983 26.22 -20.41 18.31
N PHE A 984 25.24 -19.58 18.66
CA PHE A 984 24.98 -18.30 17.98
C PHE A 984 26.01 -17.19 18.30
N ASP A 985 27.04 -17.48 19.10
CA ASP A 985 27.99 -16.51 19.72
C ASP A 985 27.29 -15.27 20.32
N GLY A 986 26.14 -15.47 20.97
CA GLY A 986 25.38 -14.44 21.66
C GLY A 986 24.50 -13.53 20.78
N ALA A 987 24.41 -13.77 19.46
CA ALA A 987 23.50 -13.03 18.58
C ALA A 987 22.01 -13.29 18.90
N ASP A 988 21.69 -14.50 19.37
CA ASP A 988 20.34 -14.89 19.80
C ASP A 988 19.78 -14.04 20.96
N GLY A 989 20.65 -13.45 21.77
CA GLY A 989 20.29 -12.54 22.85
C GLY A 989 19.99 -11.11 22.41
N ARG A 990 20.38 -10.74 21.18
CA ARG A 990 20.24 -9.37 20.63
C ARG A 990 19.12 -9.25 19.59
N ILE A 991 18.61 -10.35 19.07
CA ILE A 991 17.45 -10.34 18.16
C ILE A 991 16.16 -9.96 18.89
N SER A 992 15.32 -9.19 18.21
CA SER A 992 13.95 -8.87 18.64
C SER A 992 12.97 -9.86 17.99
N LEU A 993 11.99 -10.37 18.74
CA LEU A 993 10.95 -11.19 18.11
C LEU A 993 10.03 -10.28 17.29
N PRO A 994 9.60 -10.67 16.08
CA PRO A 994 8.61 -9.89 15.34
C PRO A 994 7.37 -9.62 16.21
N GLY A 995 6.96 -8.36 16.29
CA GLY A 995 5.81 -7.88 17.08
C GLY A 995 6.05 -7.71 18.59
N GLU A 996 7.30 -7.81 19.06
CA GLU A 996 7.71 -7.25 20.37
C GLU A 996 7.89 -5.74 20.35
#